data_AF-A0A842UYU8-F1
#
_entry.id   AF-A0A842UYU8-F1
#
_cell.length_a   1.000
_cell.length_b   1.000
_cell.length_c   1.000
_cell.angle_alpha   90.00
_cell.angle_beta   90.00
_cell.angle_gamma   90.00
#
_symmetry.space_group_name_H-M   'P 1'
#
loop_
_entity.id
_entity.type
_entity.pdbx_description
1 polymer ?
#
loop_
_entity_poly.entity_id
_entity_poly.type
_entity_poly.pdbx_seq_one_letter_code
_entity_poly.pdbx_strand_id
1 'polypeptide(L)'
;MVNEKELKKELETKTRKNPDAYYPTKVLKSLGFKRGECSECGIMFWSKKKRGVCGEPACIGGYEFINQPLKKKLDFIQSWNSFSSFMKKRGYTPIKRYPVVARWRNDVFFVPFSIADFQPYVVNGLVEPPANPLVVPQLCVRFNDIDNIGLSGRHGTCFVMVGQHAFTSLKDFKQDKYFKDLVEWFLSIGVKPEDLIFHEDQWSGGGNMGVSIEFFTKGLELCNQVYMRYNVTPEGLKPLKLNVLDMGLGLARIPWLATGSNTMYEAIYPSVMKKLFKITGVKVPGFYKDFLPYSGLLNTDEVDMEEAWTTIGNKIGVEPAELKESIMPLAALFSIADHARTLLVTIADGAVPSNTGGGYNIRLLFRRAYNFIKDYEWSINLVDVCEWHAEYLKPLFPELIKAMPQVNKIINHEEKKFLKTRKKWKRLINELLNKGARVSDLLMAYDSHGIPPERVKRAGEEKGVRVVIPDDFYTRLNELHEQEEEQRLEDKRLLKTSDLPAVKRLCYRDLTGFNARVLRVKGKCVVLNQTAFYPTSGGQLHDTGELGGVKVVNVISQGSQIVHVLAAEPRFKKGDMVKGLINKDRRQDLMRNHTATHIINGVARRVLGEHVWQAGSKVGPAKARLDITHYKRITPEELNRIEAEANKVVKKGVSVGKREMKRGEAELEFGFRLYQGGDVPRKRIRVVDIRDTDIEACGGTHVSNTRDIGLIKIIKCSKIQDGVVRLEYVTGDYARDYVAKRESIVKEVEELLGAPVECSVNELAGVFSVQPRHLIKTINRFIKEAKGFGAPDKELIKGGNALQALQHLFDTWKKYRKLSKKGQ
;
A
#
# COMPACT_ATOMS: atom_id res chain seq x y z
N MET A 1 -0.96 -12.48 25.93
CA MET A 1 -2.01 -11.93 25.03
C MET A 1 -3.00 -13.04 24.79
N VAL A 2 -4.30 -12.75 24.79
CA VAL A 2 -5.32 -13.77 24.49
C VAL A 2 -5.25 -14.13 23.00
N ASN A 3 -5.28 -15.42 22.65
CA ASN A 3 -5.21 -15.89 21.27
C ASN A 3 -6.57 -15.72 20.56
N GLU A 4 -6.60 -15.18 19.34
CA GLU A 4 -7.85 -15.02 18.57
C GLU A 4 -8.58 -16.35 18.34
N LYS A 5 -7.84 -17.45 18.14
CA LYS A 5 -8.45 -18.79 17.97
C LYS A 5 -9.19 -19.24 19.23
N GLU A 6 -8.66 -18.91 20.42
CA GLU A 6 -9.31 -19.21 21.70
C GLU A 6 -10.59 -18.38 21.86
N LEU A 7 -10.54 -17.08 21.53
CA LEU A 7 -11.70 -16.20 21.58
C LEU A 7 -12.82 -16.65 20.63
N LYS A 8 -12.47 -17.12 19.41
CA LYS A 8 -13.44 -17.71 18.48
C LYS A 8 -14.12 -18.94 19.10
N LYS A 9 -13.34 -19.87 19.66
CA LYS A 9 -13.86 -21.10 20.27
C LYS A 9 -14.75 -20.84 21.49
N GLU A 10 -14.43 -19.83 22.29
CA GLU A 10 -15.30 -19.38 23.38
C GLU A 10 -16.64 -18.85 22.87
N LEU A 11 -16.62 -18.04 21.81
CA LEU A 11 -17.83 -17.51 21.19
C LEU A 11 -18.64 -18.63 20.51
N GLU A 12 -17.99 -19.58 19.85
CA GLU A 12 -18.61 -20.79 19.31
C GLU A 12 -19.40 -21.55 20.39
N THR A 13 -18.75 -21.81 21.53
CA THR A 13 -19.37 -22.54 22.64
C THR A 13 -20.61 -21.83 23.18
N LYS A 14 -20.57 -20.48 23.25
CA LYS A 14 -21.71 -19.65 23.68
C LYS A 14 -22.84 -19.68 22.66
N THR A 15 -22.52 -19.59 21.37
CA THR A 15 -23.51 -19.52 20.29
C THR A 15 -24.18 -20.87 20.05
N ARG A 16 -23.43 -22.00 20.16
CA ARG A 16 -24.00 -23.35 20.07
C ARG A 16 -25.11 -23.58 21.11
N LYS A 17 -24.91 -23.11 22.35
CA LYS A 17 -25.86 -23.23 23.47
C LYS A 17 -27.09 -22.33 23.33
N ASN A 18 -26.94 -21.13 22.76
CA ASN A 18 -28.02 -20.15 22.63
C ASN A 18 -28.02 -19.46 21.26
N PRO A 19 -28.31 -20.17 20.17
CA PRO A 19 -28.20 -19.62 18.81
C PRO A 19 -29.16 -18.45 18.56
N ASP A 20 -30.33 -18.45 19.21
CA ASP A 20 -31.38 -17.44 19.03
C ASP A 20 -30.95 -16.03 19.50
N ALA A 21 -29.91 -15.91 20.33
CA ALA A 21 -29.36 -14.62 20.78
C ALA A 21 -28.31 -14.01 19.82
N TYR A 22 -27.82 -14.80 18.87
CA TYR A 22 -26.67 -14.43 18.04
C TYR A 22 -26.99 -14.47 16.55
N TYR A 23 -27.80 -15.42 16.10
CA TYR A 23 -28.13 -15.64 14.69
C TYR A 23 -29.59 -15.25 14.38
N PRO A 24 -29.94 -14.92 13.11
CA PRO A 24 -31.31 -14.66 12.64
C PRO A 24 -32.19 -15.94 12.59
N THR A 25 -32.20 -16.72 13.66
CA THR A 25 -32.87 -18.02 13.73
C THR A 25 -34.39 -17.91 13.53
N LYS A 26 -35.01 -16.80 13.95
CA LYS A 26 -36.43 -16.52 13.73
C LYS A 26 -36.76 -16.48 12.25
N VAL A 27 -35.96 -15.75 11.46
CA VAL A 27 -36.15 -15.66 10.01
C VAL A 27 -35.87 -16.99 9.34
N LEU A 28 -34.77 -17.66 9.72
CA LEU A 28 -34.44 -19.00 9.21
C LEU A 28 -35.60 -20.00 9.39
N LYS A 29 -36.14 -20.09 10.61
CA LYS A 29 -37.31 -20.95 10.92
C LYS A 29 -38.54 -20.53 10.11
N SER A 30 -38.82 -19.22 10.00
CA SER A 30 -39.96 -18.72 9.22
C SER A 30 -39.88 -19.03 7.73
N LEU A 31 -38.65 -19.11 7.19
CA LEU A 31 -38.40 -19.48 5.80
C LEU A 31 -38.37 -20.99 5.58
N GLY A 32 -38.55 -21.80 6.63
CA GLY A 32 -38.62 -23.26 6.59
C GLY A 32 -37.27 -23.98 6.70
N PHE A 33 -36.21 -23.29 7.14
CA PHE A 33 -34.91 -23.92 7.38
C PHE A 33 -34.86 -24.59 8.76
N LYS A 34 -34.20 -25.74 8.82
CA LYS A 34 -33.99 -26.51 10.05
C LYS A 34 -32.50 -26.57 10.35
N ARG A 35 -32.16 -26.43 11.64
CA ARG A 35 -30.78 -26.53 12.15
C ARG A 35 -30.37 -28.00 12.24
N GLY A 36 -29.12 -28.30 11.87
CA GLY A 36 -28.48 -29.60 11.99
C GLY A 36 -26.99 -29.47 12.24
N GLU A 37 -26.32 -30.60 12.42
CA GLU A 37 -24.87 -30.70 12.61
C GLU A 37 -24.29 -31.60 11.52
N CYS A 38 -23.16 -31.19 10.94
CA CYS A 38 -22.50 -31.95 9.88
C CYS A 38 -21.85 -33.21 10.44
N SER A 39 -22.08 -34.37 9.83
CA SER A 39 -21.43 -35.63 10.21
C SER A 39 -19.92 -35.66 9.95
N GLU A 40 -19.43 -34.86 9.00
CA GLU A 40 -18.02 -34.86 8.59
C GLU A 40 -17.17 -33.85 9.36
N CYS A 41 -17.61 -32.58 9.41
CA CYS A 41 -16.82 -31.50 10.01
C CYS A 41 -17.40 -30.94 11.32
N GLY A 42 -18.57 -31.42 11.78
CA GLY A 42 -19.17 -30.98 13.03
C GLY A 42 -19.69 -29.54 13.05
N ILE A 43 -19.73 -28.84 11.90
CA ILE A 43 -20.27 -27.48 11.82
C ILE A 43 -21.80 -27.50 11.98
N MET A 44 -22.33 -26.50 12.69
CA MET A 44 -23.77 -26.27 12.77
C MET A 44 -24.25 -25.57 11.50
N PHE A 45 -25.30 -26.09 10.87
CA PHE A 45 -25.82 -25.52 9.63
C PHE A 45 -27.34 -25.56 9.55
N TRP A 46 -27.92 -24.77 8.64
CA TRP A 46 -29.34 -24.69 8.39
C TRP A 46 -29.65 -25.08 6.95
N SER A 47 -30.64 -25.96 6.76
CA SER A 47 -31.07 -26.42 5.43
C SER A 47 -32.58 -26.70 5.40
N LYS A 48 -33.20 -26.62 4.21
CA LYS A 48 -34.61 -27.04 4.03
C LYS A 48 -34.74 -28.55 3.89
N LYS A 49 -33.87 -29.17 3.09
CA LYS A 49 -33.81 -30.61 2.90
C LYS A 49 -33.06 -31.24 4.07
N LYS A 50 -33.60 -32.30 4.66
CA LYS A 50 -32.87 -33.10 5.66
C LYS A 50 -31.62 -33.69 4.97
N ARG A 51 -30.45 -33.40 5.53
CA ARG A 51 -29.14 -33.89 5.05
C ARG A 51 -28.17 -34.07 6.22
N GLY A 52 -27.22 -34.99 6.09
CA GLY A 52 -26.19 -35.25 7.10
C GLY A 52 -24.95 -34.34 6.97
N VAL A 53 -24.76 -33.73 5.80
CA VAL A 53 -23.55 -32.93 5.48
C VAL A 53 -23.88 -31.46 5.21
N CYS A 54 -22.95 -30.56 5.52
CA CYS A 54 -23.16 -29.11 5.50
C CYS A 54 -23.14 -28.46 4.11
N GLY A 55 -22.80 -29.19 3.05
CA GLY A 55 -22.71 -28.59 1.71
C GLY A 55 -21.38 -27.93 1.36
N GLU A 56 -20.38 -28.01 2.24
CA GLU A 56 -18.99 -27.68 1.90
C GLU A 56 -18.47 -28.66 0.83
N PRO A 57 -17.69 -28.24 -0.18
CA PRO A 57 -17.08 -29.14 -1.16
C PRO A 57 -16.34 -30.32 -0.54
N ALA A 58 -15.59 -30.08 0.53
CA ALA A 58 -14.87 -31.13 1.25
C ALA A 58 -15.81 -32.20 1.83
N CYS A 59 -17.01 -31.82 2.28
CA CYS A 59 -17.98 -32.73 2.89
C CYS A 59 -18.92 -33.40 1.88
N ILE A 60 -19.19 -32.77 0.72
CA ILE A 60 -20.08 -33.34 -0.32
C ILE A 60 -19.32 -34.01 -1.47
N GLY A 61 -17.99 -33.89 -1.50
CA GLY A 61 -17.14 -34.52 -2.50
C GLY A 61 -16.88 -33.67 -3.76
N GLY A 62 -17.10 -32.36 -3.71
CA GLY A 62 -16.77 -31.42 -4.80
C GLY A 62 -17.85 -30.38 -5.11
N TYR A 63 -17.69 -29.66 -6.21
CA TYR A 63 -18.69 -28.69 -6.69
C TYR A 63 -19.82 -29.36 -7.47
N GLU A 64 -21.08 -29.02 -7.14
CA GLU A 64 -22.27 -29.56 -7.82
C GLU A 64 -22.87 -28.60 -8.87
N PHE A 65 -22.44 -27.33 -8.90
CA PHE A 65 -23.02 -26.31 -9.78
C PHE A 65 -22.37 -26.20 -11.16
N ILE A 66 -21.18 -26.79 -11.35
CA ILE A 66 -20.44 -26.73 -12.62
C ILE A 66 -21.27 -27.44 -13.70
N ASN A 67 -21.38 -26.82 -14.87
CA ASN A 67 -22.29 -27.23 -15.96
C ASN A 67 -23.80 -27.23 -15.61
N GLN A 68 -24.20 -26.62 -14.50
CA GLN A 68 -25.61 -26.46 -14.09
C GLN A 68 -25.99 -24.98 -13.96
N PRO A 69 -26.07 -24.23 -15.08
CA PRO A 69 -26.34 -22.79 -15.06
C PRO A 69 -27.67 -22.47 -14.39
N LEU A 70 -27.73 -21.30 -13.75
CA LEU A 70 -29.00 -20.74 -13.31
C LEU A 70 -29.87 -20.34 -14.51
N LYS A 71 -31.19 -20.27 -14.29
CA LYS A 71 -32.13 -19.78 -15.30
C LYS A 71 -31.80 -18.36 -15.75
N LYS A 72 -31.38 -17.51 -14.80
CA LYS A 72 -30.96 -16.14 -15.06
C LYS A 72 -29.43 -16.10 -15.14
N LYS A 73 -28.91 -15.90 -16.35
CA LYS A 73 -27.48 -15.69 -16.57
C LYS A 73 -27.14 -14.23 -16.30
N LEU A 74 -26.21 -13.99 -15.39
CA LEU A 74 -25.68 -12.66 -15.07
C LEU A 74 -24.19 -12.67 -15.31
N ASP A 75 -23.68 -11.70 -16.08
CA ASP A 75 -22.24 -11.45 -16.13
C ASP A 75 -21.75 -10.69 -14.87
N PHE A 76 -20.44 -10.42 -14.78
CA PHE A 76 -19.83 -9.75 -13.63
C PHE A 76 -20.41 -8.35 -13.36
N ILE A 77 -20.69 -7.57 -14.41
CA ILE A 77 -21.20 -6.20 -14.33
C ILE A 77 -22.69 -6.22 -13.97
N GLN A 78 -23.45 -7.09 -14.64
CA GLN A 78 -24.88 -7.32 -14.40
C GLN A 78 -25.14 -7.84 -12.99
N SER A 79 -24.24 -8.67 -12.44
CA SER A 79 -24.32 -9.19 -11.07
C SER A 79 -24.36 -8.05 -10.05
N TRP A 80 -23.43 -7.08 -10.17
CA TRP A 80 -23.43 -5.90 -9.30
C TRP A 80 -24.65 -5.02 -9.54
N ASN A 81 -25.00 -4.73 -10.79
CA ASN A 81 -26.13 -3.86 -11.11
C ASN A 81 -27.45 -4.44 -10.57
N SER A 82 -27.63 -5.77 -10.67
CA SER A 82 -28.75 -6.51 -10.09
C SER A 82 -28.78 -6.37 -8.57
N PHE A 83 -27.67 -6.63 -7.89
CA PHE A 83 -27.55 -6.51 -6.43
C PHE A 83 -27.82 -5.08 -5.94
N SER A 84 -27.08 -4.11 -6.48
CA SER A 84 -27.15 -2.70 -6.10
C SER A 84 -28.55 -2.12 -6.31
N SER A 85 -29.19 -2.41 -7.45
CA SER A 85 -30.56 -1.96 -7.72
C SER A 85 -31.59 -2.59 -6.77
N PHE A 86 -31.42 -3.88 -6.45
CA PHE A 86 -32.29 -4.59 -5.53
C PHE A 86 -32.18 -4.04 -4.11
N MET A 87 -30.96 -3.79 -3.64
CA MET A 87 -30.68 -3.23 -2.32
C MET A 87 -31.11 -1.76 -2.23
N LYS A 88 -30.93 -0.96 -3.29
CA LYS A 88 -31.40 0.43 -3.33
C LYS A 88 -32.91 0.56 -3.05
N LYS A 89 -33.72 -0.34 -3.62
CA LYS A 89 -35.18 -0.40 -3.38
C LYS A 89 -35.55 -0.76 -1.92
N ARG A 90 -34.59 -1.27 -1.13
CA ARG A 90 -34.75 -1.67 0.28
C ARG A 90 -34.11 -0.70 1.27
N GLY A 91 -33.74 0.50 0.79
CA GLY A 91 -33.21 1.59 1.61
C GLY A 91 -31.70 1.60 1.80
N TYR A 92 -30.94 0.77 1.08
CA TYR A 92 -29.48 0.83 1.08
C TYR A 92 -29.00 1.89 0.10
N THR A 93 -27.92 2.59 0.44
CA THR A 93 -27.29 3.57 -0.44
C THR A 93 -26.08 2.95 -1.14
N PRO A 94 -26.10 2.78 -2.48
CA PRO A 94 -24.90 2.39 -3.22
C PRO A 94 -23.86 3.51 -3.16
N ILE A 95 -22.65 3.19 -2.71
CA ILE A 95 -21.51 4.10 -2.70
C ILE A 95 -20.45 3.65 -3.73
N LYS A 96 -19.54 4.56 -4.07
CA LYS A 96 -18.36 4.23 -4.88
C LYS A 96 -17.36 3.43 -4.05
N ARG A 97 -16.54 2.62 -4.72
CA ARG A 97 -15.42 1.91 -4.09
C ARG A 97 -14.40 2.90 -3.52
N TYR A 98 -13.68 2.46 -2.50
CA TYR A 98 -12.45 3.04 -2.01
C TYR A 98 -11.26 2.56 -2.87
N PRO A 99 -10.11 3.25 -2.87
CA PRO A 99 -8.91 2.75 -3.51
C PRO A 99 -8.42 1.48 -2.81
N VAL A 100 -7.86 0.53 -3.56
CA VAL A 100 -7.34 -0.72 -3.00
C VAL A 100 -6.09 -0.52 -2.15
N VAL A 101 -5.40 0.60 -2.32
CA VAL A 101 -4.31 1.01 -1.42
C VAL A 101 -4.95 1.73 -0.24
N ALA A 102 -4.77 1.20 0.96
CA ALA A 102 -5.45 1.65 2.17
C ALA A 102 -4.86 2.97 2.69
N ARG A 103 -5.28 4.09 2.10
CA ARG A 103 -4.71 5.43 2.39
C ARG A 103 -5.19 6.05 3.70
N TRP A 104 -6.32 5.61 4.24
CA TRP A 104 -6.99 6.18 5.42
C TRP A 104 -6.64 5.47 6.73
N ARG A 105 -5.77 4.46 6.68
CA ARG A 105 -5.32 3.63 7.81
C ARG A 105 -3.85 3.25 7.60
N ASN A 106 -3.20 2.68 8.61
CA ASN A 106 -1.75 2.41 8.59
C ASN A 106 -1.36 1.00 9.07
N ASP A 107 -2.34 0.15 9.32
CA ASP A 107 -2.19 -1.23 9.81
C ASP A 107 -2.30 -2.28 8.69
N VAL A 108 -2.77 -1.90 7.50
CA VAL A 108 -2.75 -2.73 6.30
C VAL A 108 -2.35 -1.88 5.09
N PHE A 109 -1.64 -2.48 4.12
CA PHE A 109 -1.25 -1.76 2.89
C PHE A 109 -2.35 -1.77 1.83
N PHE A 110 -2.97 -2.93 1.60
CA PHE A 110 -4.07 -3.10 0.66
C PHE A 110 -5.37 -3.46 1.38
N VAL A 111 -6.50 -3.16 0.76
CA VAL A 111 -7.84 -3.48 1.25
C VAL A 111 -8.12 -4.99 1.06
N PRO A 112 -8.22 -5.81 2.12
CA PRO A 112 -8.42 -7.25 2.00
C PRO A 112 -9.90 -7.67 2.00
N PHE A 113 -10.79 -6.80 2.47
CA PHE A 113 -12.25 -7.00 2.57
C PHE A 113 -12.96 -5.65 2.64
N SER A 114 -14.25 -5.62 2.29
CA SER A 114 -15.04 -4.38 2.17
C SER A 114 -15.17 -3.59 3.47
N ILE A 115 -15.31 -4.25 4.63
CA ILE A 115 -15.39 -3.55 5.93
C ILE A 115 -14.12 -2.76 6.27
N ALA A 116 -12.98 -3.08 5.63
CA ALA A 116 -11.72 -2.39 5.86
C ALA A 116 -11.75 -0.91 5.45
N ASP A 117 -12.68 -0.55 4.55
CA ASP A 117 -12.98 0.83 4.13
C ASP A 117 -13.45 1.70 5.31
N PHE A 118 -14.10 1.07 6.29
CA PHE A 118 -14.76 1.73 7.41
C PHE A 118 -13.99 1.53 8.73
N GLN A 119 -13.03 0.62 8.75
CA GLN A 119 -12.16 0.37 9.89
C GLN A 119 -10.97 1.36 9.95
N PRO A 120 -10.48 1.65 11.16
CA PRO A 120 -11.11 1.37 12.45
C PRO A 120 -12.17 2.42 12.83
N TYR A 121 -12.24 3.54 12.09
CA TYR A 121 -12.84 4.78 12.58
C TYR A 121 -14.37 4.81 12.59
N VAL A 122 -15.02 4.27 11.57
CA VAL A 122 -16.48 4.20 11.50
C VAL A 122 -16.97 3.08 12.41
N VAL A 123 -16.32 1.90 12.36
CA VAL A 123 -16.67 0.74 13.21
C VAL A 123 -16.63 1.08 14.70
N ASN A 124 -15.63 1.84 15.15
CA ASN A 124 -15.53 2.28 16.54
C ASN A 124 -16.41 3.50 16.89
N GLY A 125 -17.15 4.04 15.92
CA GLY A 125 -18.03 5.21 16.09
C GLY A 125 -17.28 6.54 16.25
N LEU A 126 -16.02 6.63 15.83
CA LEU A 126 -15.27 7.90 15.81
C LEU A 126 -15.73 8.80 14.65
N VAL A 127 -16.03 8.19 13.51
CA VAL A 127 -16.46 8.84 12.26
C VAL A 127 -17.82 8.26 11.85
N GLU A 128 -18.68 9.09 11.27
CA GLU A 128 -19.96 8.64 10.73
C GLU A 128 -19.74 7.92 9.38
N PRO A 129 -20.49 6.85 9.07
CA PRO A 129 -20.40 6.21 7.76
C PRO A 129 -20.87 7.17 6.66
N PRO A 130 -20.39 7.03 5.41
CA PRO A 130 -20.80 7.90 4.30
C PRO A 130 -22.28 7.76 3.92
N ALA A 131 -22.90 6.62 4.27
CA ALA A 131 -24.34 6.39 4.24
C ALA A 131 -24.70 5.26 5.21
N ASN A 132 -25.96 5.10 5.60
CA ASN A 132 -26.35 4.03 6.51
C ASN A 132 -27.83 3.63 6.32
N PRO A 133 -28.14 2.38 5.94
CA PRO A 133 -27.20 1.35 5.50
C PRO A 133 -26.66 1.63 4.08
N LEU A 134 -25.56 0.96 3.72
CA LEU A 134 -24.88 1.16 2.44
C LEU A 134 -24.54 -0.16 1.74
N VAL A 135 -24.27 -0.08 0.43
CA VAL A 135 -23.65 -1.16 -0.34
C VAL A 135 -22.49 -0.64 -1.17
N VAL A 136 -21.41 -1.42 -1.31
CA VAL A 136 -20.19 -1.01 -2.02
C VAL A 136 -19.62 -2.15 -2.88
N PRO A 137 -19.21 -1.93 -4.14
CA PRO A 137 -18.50 -2.92 -4.95
C PRO A 137 -16.99 -2.79 -4.73
N GLN A 138 -16.52 -3.10 -3.51
CA GLN A 138 -15.13 -2.82 -3.14
C GLN A 138 -14.17 -3.78 -3.84
N LEU A 139 -13.19 -3.23 -4.56
CA LEU A 139 -12.06 -4.03 -5.05
C LEU A 139 -11.16 -4.36 -3.86
N CYS A 140 -10.85 -5.64 -3.70
CA CYS A 140 -9.99 -6.15 -2.65
C CYS A 140 -8.78 -6.85 -3.26
N VAL A 141 -7.67 -6.83 -2.54
CA VAL A 141 -6.43 -7.50 -2.94
C VAL A 141 -5.93 -8.37 -1.79
N ARG A 142 -5.59 -9.63 -2.10
CA ARG A 142 -5.00 -10.60 -1.18
C ARG A 142 -3.83 -11.31 -1.85
N PHE A 143 -2.81 -11.63 -1.06
CA PHE A 143 -1.58 -12.28 -1.53
C PHE A 143 -1.34 -13.65 -0.89
N ASN A 144 -2.20 -14.07 0.04
CA ASN A 144 -2.03 -15.33 0.77
C ASN A 144 -2.33 -16.54 -0.13
N ASP A 145 -3.27 -16.39 -1.07
CA ASP A 145 -3.73 -17.49 -1.92
C ASP A 145 -2.98 -17.55 -3.26
N ILE A 146 -1.82 -16.90 -3.40
CA ILE A 146 -1.11 -16.76 -4.69
C ILE A 146 -0.86 -18.12 -5.34
N ASP A 147 -0.49 -19.12 -4.55
CA ASP A 147 -0.14 -20.46 -5.01
C ASP A 147 -1.35 -21.27 -5.48
N ASN A 148 -2.56 -20.92 -5.01
CA ASN A 148 -3.81 -21.58 -5.38
C ASN A 148 -4.42 -21.06 -6.70
N ILE A 149 -3.88 -19.97 -7.25
CA ILE A 149 -4.44 -19.28 -8.43
C ILE A 149 -4.16 -20.08 -9.71
N GLY A 150 -5.22 -20.30 -10.49
CA GLY A 150 -5.18 -21.11 -11.70
C GLY A 150 -5.32 -22.62 -11.46
N LEU A 151 -5.09 -23.09 -10.23
CA LEU A 151 -5.26 -24.50 -9.85
C LEU A 151 -6.67 -24.77 -9.32
N SER A 152 -7.04 -24.07 -8.25
CA SER A 152 -8.32 -24.28 -7.55
C SER A 152 -9.56 -23.87 -8.34
N GLY A 153 -9.40 -23.00 -9.35
CA GLY A 153 -10.50 -22.43 -10.14
C GLY A 153 -11.32 -21.34 -9.44
N ARG A 154 -11.12 -21.12 -8.13
CA ARG A 154 -11.89 -20.20 -7.28
C ARG A 154 -11.11 -19.03 -6.67
N HIS A 155 -9.78 -19.13 -6.58
CA HIS A 155 -8.94 -18.09 -5.96
C HIS A 155 -8.49 -17.03 -6.96
N GLY A 156 -8.25 -15.82 -6.49
CA GLY A 156 -7.69 -14.72 -7.27
C GLY A 156 -7.09 -13.66 -6.36
N THR A 157 -6.03 -12.99 -6.81
CA THR A 157 -5.38 -11.94 -6.02
C THR A 157 -6.21 -10.66 -5.97
N CYS A 158 -7.01 -10.38 -7.01
CA CYS A 158 -7.94 -9.24 -7.05
C CYS A 158 -9.36 -9.67 -7.36
N PHE A 159 -10.27 -9.31 -6.46
CA PHE A 159 -11.69 -9.61 -6.57
C PHE A 159 -12.53 -8.43 -6.08
N VAL A 160 -13.82 -8.42 -6.43
CA VAL A 160 -14.75 -7.46 -5.84
C VAL A 160 -15.47 -8.15 -4.68
N MET A 161 -15.23 -7.67 -3.47
CA MET A 161 -16.06 -8.00 -2.32
C MET A 161 -17.18 -6.97 -2.23
N VAL A 162 -18.38 -7.38 -2.60
CA VAL A 162 -19.58 -6.57 -2.39
C VAL A 162 -19.85 -6.49 -0.90
N GLY A 163 -19.76 -5.28 -0.36
CA GLY A 163 -20.09 -4.97 1.02
C GLY A 163 -21.56 -4.60 1.16
N GLN A 164 -22.30 -5.20 2.08
CA GLN A 164 -23.57 -4.68 2.60
C GLN A 164 -23.34 -4.35 4.08
N HIS A 165 -23.38 -3.06 4.41
CA HIS A 165 -23.00 -2.57 5.72
C HIS A 165 -24.08 -1.73 6.39
N ALA A 166 -24.16 -1.87 7.70
CA ALA A 166 -24.98 -1.05 8.57
C ALA A 166 -24.25 -0.83 9.90
N PHE A 167 -24.30 0.38 10.42
CA PHE A 167 -23.60 0.78 11.64
C PHE A 167 -24.61 1.39 12.61
N THR A 168 -25.13 0.61 13.57
CA THR A 168 -26.25 1.08 14.39
C THR A 168 -26.04 0.79 15.87
N SER A 169 -26.86 1.41 16.72
CA SER A 169 -26.99 0.98 18.12
C SER A 169 -27.52 -0.47 18.18
N LEU A 170 -27.38 -1.13 19.34
CA LEU A 170 -27.98 -2.45 19.56
C LEU A 170 -29.50 -2.44 19.40
N LYS A 171 -30.16 -1.36 19.84
CA LYS A 171 -31.61 -1.22 19.76
C LYS A 171 -32.12 -1.12 18.32
N ASP A 172 -31.32 -0.51 17.43
CA ASP A 172 -31.71 -0.24 16.04
C ASP A 172 -31.17 -1.30 15.06
N PHE A 173 -30.48 -2.34 15.55
CA PHE A 173 -29.84 -3.34 14.71
C PHE A 173 -30.85 -4.33 14.12
N LYS A 174 -31.15 -4.19 12.83
CA LYS A 174 -32.17 -4.97 12.12
C LYS A 174 -31.64 -6.28 11.52
N GLN A 175 -31.02 -7.12 12.34
CA GLN A 175 -30.39 -8.39 11.94
C GLN A 175 -31.29 -9.25 11.01
N ASP A 176 -32.53 -9.50 11.45
CA ASP A 176 -33.51 -10.30 10.71
C ASP A 176 -33.83 -9.73 9.32
N LYS A 177 -33.93 -8.40 9.20
CA LYS A 177 -34.15 -7.72 7.91
C LYS A 177 -32.93 -7.90 7.00
N TYR A 178 -31.73 -7.69 7.51
CA TYR A 178 -30.49 -7.77 6.73
C TYR A 178 -30.27 -9.16 6.14
N PHE A 179 -30.56 -10.20 6.92
CA PHE A 179 -30.53 -11.58 6.45
C PHE A 179 -31.60 -11.86 5.39
N LYS A 180 -32.85 -11.46 5.66
CA LYS A 180 -33.98 -11.66 4.74
C LYS A 180 -33.77 -10.98 3.39
N ASP A 181 -33.30 -9.73 3.39
CA ASP A 181 -33.02 -8.96 2.17
C ASP A 181 -32.04 -9.72 1.26
N LEU A 182 -31.03 -10.36 1.83
CA LEU A 182 -30.00 -11.08 1.09
C LEU A 182 -30.52 -12.42 0.53
N VAL A 183 -31.28 -13.18 1.34
CA VAL A 183 -31.94 -14.41 0.87
C VAL A 183 -32.88 -14.10 -0.29
N GLU A 184 -33.73 -13.08 -0.17
CA GLU A 184 -34.65 -12.67 -1.23
C GLU A 184 -33.93 -12.27 -2.52
N TRP A 185 -32.75 -11.65 -2.42
CA TRP A 185 -31.94 -11.34 -3.60
C TRP A 185 -31.45 -12.61 -4.30
N PHE A 186 -30.91 -13.59 -3.56
CA PHE A 186 -30.48 -14.86 -4.15
C PHE A 186 -31.62 -15.60 -4.86
N LEU A 187 -32.82 -15.60 -4.26
CA LEU A 187 -34.01 -16.16 -4.91
C LEU A 187 -34.38 -15.39 -6.18
N SER A 188 -34.25 -14.06 -6.18
CA SER A 188 -34.55 -13.21 -7.35
C SER A 188 -33.60 -13.42 -8.55
N ILE A 189 -32.41 -13.97 -8.31
CA ILE A 189 -31.47 -14.35 -9.38
C ILE A 189 -31.57 -15.84 -9.75
N GLY A 190 -32.52 -16.58 -9.16
CA GLY A 190 -32.86 -17.95 -9.54
C GLY A 190 -32.17 -19.04 -8.73
N VAL A 191 -31.53 -18.71 -7.60
CA VAL A 191 -31.10 -19.73 -6.63
C VAL A 191 -32.34 -20.36 -6.00
N LYS A 192 -32.38 -21.69 -5.95
CA LYS A 192 -33.53 -22.39 -5.38
C LYS A 192 -33.49 -22.35 -3.86
N PRO A 193 -34.62 -22.09 -3.16
CA PRO A 193 -34.65 -22.06 -1.70
C PRO A 193 -34.14 -23.35 -1.05
N GLU A 194 -34.36 -24.50 -1.68
CA GLU A 194 -33.97 -25.82 -1.20
C GLU A 194 -32.49 -26.17 -1.40
N ASP A 195 -31.77 -25.39 -2.19
CA ASP A 195 -30.33 -25.57 -2.44
C ASP A 195 -29.48 -24.64 -1.55
N LEU A 196 -30.10 -23.62 -0.94
CA LEU A 196 -29.45 -22.74 0.04
C LEU A 196 -29.16 -23.48 1.35
N ILE A 197 -27.96 -23.27 1.86
CA ILE A 197 -27.49 -23.79 3.14
C ILE A 197 -26.79 -22.65 3.88
N PHE A 198 -26.94 -22.59 5.21
CA PHE A 198 -26.35 -21.54 6.01
C PHE A 198 -25.50 -22.12 7.13
N HIS A 199 -24.21 -21.82 7.18
CA HIS A 199 -23.34 -22.27 8.27
C HIS A 199 -23.30 -21.25 9.38
N GLU A 200 -23.25 -21.71 10.63
CA GLU A 200 -22.98 -20.88 11.80
C GLU A 200 -21.47 -20.85 12.05
N ASP A 201 -20.86 -19.67 12.07
CA ASP A 201 -19.41 -19.50 12.25
C ASP A 201 -19.07 -18.26 13.12
N GLN A 202 -17.79 -18.07 13.44
CA GLN A 202 -17.25 -16.89 14.11
C GLN A 202 -16.14 -16.25 13.28
N TRP A 203 -16.33 -14.97 12.99
CA TRP A 203 -15.41 -14.19 12.18
C TRP A 203 -14.57 -13.24 13.05
N SER A 204 -13.29 -13.12 12.71
CA SER A 204 -12.33 -12.16 13.28
C SER A 204 -11.52 -11.54 12.15
N GLY A 205 -11.28 -10.24 12.21
CA GLY A 205 -10.46 -9.54 11.24
C GLY A 205 -10.37 -8.04 11.48
N GLY A 206 -9.20 -7.45 11.24
CA GLY A 206 -8.96 -6.00 11.39
C GLY A 206 -9.21 -5.47 12.81
N GLY A 207 -8.96 -6.30 13.83
CA GLY A 207 -9.16 -5.96 15.25
C GLY A 207 -10.60 -6.08 15.76
N ASN A 208 -11.51 -6.66 14.97
CA ASN A 208 -12.91 -6.84 15.33
C ASN A 208 -13.36 -8.30 15.23
N MET A 209 -14.38 -8.67 16.01
CA MET A 209 -14.94 -10.03 16.04
C MET A 209 -16.48 -10.03 16.13
N GLY A 210 -17.09 -11.06 15.56
CA GLY A 210 -18.53 -11.27 15.54
C GLY A 210 -18.91 -12.70 15.19
N VAL A 211 -20.21 -12.98 15.22
CA VAL A 211 -20.76 -14.23 14.68
C VAL A 211 -21.05 -14.06 13.20
N SER A 212 -20.89 -15.11 12.42
CA SER A 212 -21.08 -15.13 10.95
C SER A 212 -22.15 -16.13 10.56
N ILE A 213 -22.90 -15.79 9.50
CA ILE A 213 -23.60 -16.79 8.70
C ILE A 213 -23.01 -16.84 7.30
N GLU A 214 -22.52 -18.01 6.92
CA GLU A 214 -21.99 -18.26 5.58
C GLU A 214 -23.06 -18.92 4.71
N PHE A 215 -23.25 -18.38 3.51
CA PHE A 215 -24.31 -18.79 2.60
C PHE A 215 -23.71 -19.72 1.56
N PHE A 216 -24.21 -20.94 1.45
CA PHE A 216 -23.76 -21.94 0.49
C PHE A 216 -24.88 -22.33 -0.46
N THR A 217 -24.50 -22.70 -1.69
CA THR A 217 -25.36 -23.43 -2.61
C THR A 217 -24.51 -24.37 -3.44
N LYS A 218 -24.89 -25.66 -3.55
CA LYS A 218 -24.23 -26.62 -4.46
C LYS A 218 -22.69 -26.69 -4.34
N GLY A 219 -22.16 -26.61 -3.12
CA GLY A 219 -20.70 -26.59 -2.87
C GLY A 219 -20.05 -25.20 -3.00
N LEU A 220 -20.77 -24.15 -3.39
CA LEU A 220 -20.20 -22.81 -3.52
C LEU A 220 -20.64 -21.91 -2.36
N GLU A 221 -19.68 -21.46 -1.56
CA GLU A 221 -19.88 -20.34 -0.63
C GLU A 221 -20.18 -19.08 -1.46
N LEU A 222 -21.28 -18.39 -1.20
CA LEU A 222 -21.70 -17.19 -1.93
C LEU A 222 -21.21 -15.94 -1.21
N CYS A 223 -21.54 -15.82 0.07
CA CYS A 223 -21.19 -14.70 0.92
C CYS A 223 -21.11 -15.11 2.39
N ASN A 224 -20.41 -14.29 3.16
CA ASN A 224 -20.42 -14.35 4.61
C ASN A 224 -21.09 -13.09 5.16
N GLN A 225 -22.08 -13.26 6.05
CA GLN A 225 -22.78 -12.17 6.74
C GLN A 225 -22.39 -12.18 8.22
N VAL A 226 -21.47 -11.28 8.57
CA VAL A 226 -20.90 -11.09 9.91
C VAL A 226 -21.70 -10.04 10.69
N TYR A 227 -21.96 -10.35 11.95
CA TYR A 227 -22.57 -9.46 12.93
C TYR A 227 -21.53 -9.09 13.98
N MET A 228 -20.75 -8.05 13.71
CA MET A 228 -19.64 -7.64 14.57
C MET A 228 -20.17 -6.98 15.83
N ARG A 229 -19.70 -7.46 16.98
CA ARG A 229 -20.12 -6.99 18.31
C ARG A 229 -18.94 -6.67 19.23
N TYR A 230 -17.71 -7.05 18.86
CA TYR A 230 -16.56 -6.96 19.75
C TYR A 230 -15.31 -6.36 19.06
N ASN A 231 -14.55 -5.61 19.84
CA ASN A 231 -13.14 -5.31 19.59
C ASN A 231 -12.29 -6.43 20.20
N VAL A 232 -11.29 -6.88 19.46
CA VAL A 232 -10.25 -7.78 19.95
C VAL A 232 -9.16 -6.93 20.60
N THR A 233 -8.88 -7.16 21.88
CA THR A 233 -7.83 -6.44 22.62
C THR A 233 -6.88 -7.42 23.32
N PRO A 234 -5.68 -6.99 23.73
CA PRO A 234 -4.77 -7.84 24.48
C PRO A 234 -5.36 -8.41 25.78
N GLU A 235 -6.37 -7.72 26.35
CA GLU A 235 -7.13 -8.14 27.54
C GLU A 235 -8.37 -9.00 27.24
N GLY A 236 -8.63 -9.33 25.96
CA GLY A 236 -9.80 -10.10 25.51
C GLY A 236 -10.83 -9.27 24.72
N LEU A 237 -12.06 -9.77 24.61
CA LEU A 237 -13.13 -9.13 23.84
C LEU A 237 -13.76 -7.96 24.61
N LYS A 238 -13.82 -6.79 23.98
CA LYS A 238 -14.56 -5.62 24.50
C LYS A 238 -15.76 -5.31 23.60
N PRO A 239 -16.97 -5.08 24.14
CA PRO A 239 -18.12 -4.72 23.32
C PRO A 239 -17.87 -3.49 22.45
N LEU A 240 -18.29 -3.54 21.19
CA LEU A 240 -18.32 -2.38 20.31
C LEU A 240 -19.41 -1.40 20.75
N LYS A 241 -19.18 -0.11 20.52
CA LYS A 241 -20.20 0.92 20.74
C LYS A 241 -21.36 0.80 19.74
N LEU A 242 -21.06 0.31 18.55
CA LEU A 242 -22.00 0.07 17.46
C LEU A 242 -22.05 -1.42 17.16
N ASN A 243 -23.23 -1.94 16.85
CA ASN A 243 -23.34 -3.21 16.16
C ASN A 243 -23.15 -2.95 14.68
N VAL A 244 -22.30 -3.75 14.04
CA VAL A 244 -21.95 -3.58 12.65
C VAL A 244 -22.37 -4.82 11.87
N LEU A 245 -23.16 -4.60 10.82
CA LEU A 245 -23.38 -5.58 9.79
C LEU A 245 -22.19 -5.49 8.83
N ASP A 246 -21.48 -6.59 8.68
CA ASP A 246 -20.42 -6.77 7.71
C ASP A 246 -20.75 -7.98 6.85
N MET A 247 -21.38 -7.75 5.70
CA MET A 247 -21.60 -8.81 4.72
C MET A 247 -20.62 -8.64 3.57
N GLY A 248 -19.83 -9.68 3.32
CA GLY A 248 -18.93 -9.81 2.18
C GLY A 248 -19.45 -10.84 1.17
N LEU A 249 -19.88 -10.37 0.00
CA LEU A 249 -20.25 -11.20 -1.14
C LEU A 249 -19.12 -11.18 -2.17
N GLY A 250 -18.52 -12.34 -2.47
CA GLY A 250 -17.55 -12.45 -3.56
C GLY A 250 -18.24 -12.31 -4.90
N LEU A 251 -18.23 -11.12 -5.50
CA LEU A 251 -19.01 -10.82 -6.72
C LEU A 251 -18.71 -11.81 -7.86
N ALA A 252 -17.47 -12.28 -7.92
CA ALA A 252 -16.99 -13.23 -8.93
C ALA A 252 -17.69 -14.59 -8.90
N ARG A 253 -18.21 -14.99 -7.74
CA ARG A 253 -18.91 -16.28 -7.55
C ARG A 253 -20.32 -16.25 -8.13
N ILE A 254 -20.93 -15.07 -8.25
CA ILE A 254 -22.28 -14.90 -8.83
C ILE A 254 -22.33 -15.24 -10.32
N PRO A 255 -21.53 -14.64 -11.21
CA PRO A 255 -21.53 -15.01 -12.62
C PRO A 255 -21.04 -16.45 -12.81
N TRP A 256 -20.13 -16.94 -11.97
CA TRP A 256 -19.67 -18.34 -12.04
C TRP A 256 -20.81 -19.33 -11.76
N LEU A 257 -21.59 -19.09 -10.70
CA LEU A 257 -22.81 -19.86 -10.42
C LEU A 257 -23.85 -19.70 -11.54
N ALA A 258 -24.05 -18.47 -12.03
CA ALA A 258 -25.08 -18.17 -13.02
C ALA A 258 -24.82 -18.83 -14.38
N THR A 259 -23.55 -18.90 -14.80
CA THR A 259 -23.15 -19.50 -16.08
C THR A 259 -22.83 -20.99 -15.97
N GLY A 260 -22.45 -21.47 -14.77
CA GLY A 260 -21.93 -22.82 -14.58
C GLY A 260 -20.64 -23.07 -15.37
N SER A 261 -19.84 -22.03 -15.66
CA SER A 261 -18.59 -22.14 -16.43
C SER A 261 -17.57 -23.04 -15.73
N ASN A 262 -16.57 -23.50 -16.48
CA ASN A 262 -15.56 -24.42 -15.96
C ASN A 262 -14.82 -23.80 -14.77
N THR A 263 -14.37 -22.55 -14.92
CA THR A 263 -13.72 -21.80 -13.84
C THR A 263 -14.35 -20.43 -13.64
N MET A 264 -14.06 -19.83 -12.48
CA MET A 264 -14.46 -18.46 -12.19
C MET A 264 -13.86 -17.48 -13.20
N TYR A 265 -12.62 -17.71 -13.67
CA TYR A 265 -11.89 -16.80 -14.57
C TYR A 265 -12.62 -16.56 -15.89
N GLU A 266 -13.21 -17.62 -16.47
CA GLU A 266 -13.99 -17.52 -17.69
C GLU A 266 -15.30 -16.74 -17.49
N ALA A 267 -15.91 -16.85 -16.30
CA ALA A 267 -17.11 -16.10 -15.96
C ALA A 267 -16.84 -14.60 -15.74
N ILE A 268 -15.70 -14.26 -15.13
CA ILE A 268 -15.41 -12.89 -14.72
C ILE A 268 -14.56 -12.10 -15.70
N TYR A 269 -13.78 -12.77 -16.57
CA TYR A 269 -12.93 -12.14 -17.59
C TYR A 269 -13.15 -12.73 -19.00
N PRO A 270 -14.39 -12.90 -19.47
CA PRO A 270 -14.66 -13.67 -20.69
C PRO A 270 -13.93 -13.13 -21.93
N SER A 271 -13.85 -11.80 -22.09
CA SER A 271 -13.14 -11.17 -23.19
C SER A 271 -11.61 -11.33 -23.10
N VAL A 272 -11.06 -11.25 -21.89
CA VAL A 272 -9.62 -11.42 -21.63
C VAL A 272 -9.20 -12.86 -21.90
N MET A 273 -9.94 -13.83 -21.34
CA MET A 273 -9.66 -15.25 -21.52
C MET A 273 -9.76 -15.64 -23.00
N LYS A 274 -10.77 -15.17 -23.72
CA LYS A 274 -10.91 -15.42 -25.17
C LYS A 274 -9.68 -14.94 -25.96
N LYS A 275 -9.16 -13.75 -25.64
CA LYS A 275 -7.95 -13.20 -26.30
C LYS A 275 -6.71 -14.01 -25.91
N LEU A 276 -6.55 -14.37 -24.64
CA LEU A 276 -5.44 -15.18 -24.14
C LEU A 276 -5.39 -16.57 -24.79
N PHE A 277 -6.50 -17.32 -24.81
CA PHE A 277 -6.58 -18.61 -25.50
C PHE A 277 -6.23 -18.51 -26.98
N LYS A 278 -6.69 -17.44 -27.66
CA LYS A 278 -6.37 -17.20 -29.07
C LYS A 278 -4.86 -16.97 -29.30
N ILE A 279 -4.21 -16.23 -28.41
CA ILE A 279 -2.78 -15.90 -28.53
C ILE A 279 -1.90 -17.11 -28.21
N THR A 280 -2.26 -17.90 -27.20
CA THR A 280 -1.41 -18.99 -26.70
C THR A 280 -1.66 -20.32 -27.38
N GLY A 281 -2.85 -20.53 -27.95
CA GLY A 281 -3.25 -21.82 -28.52
C GLY A 281 -3.39 -22.95 -27.49
N VAL A 282 -3.38 -22.62 -26.18
CA VAL A 282 -3.54 -23.60 -25.09
C VAL A 282 -4.85 -24.34 -25.26
N LYS A 283 -4.77 -25.67 -25.28
CA LYS A 283 -5.94 -26.56 -25.38
C LYS A 283 -6.39 -26.99 -24.00
N VAL A 284 -7.71 -27.11 -23.84
CA VAL A 284 -8.30 -27.69 -22.64
C VAL A 284 -8.22 -29.22 -22.74
N PRO A 285 -7.63 -29.93 -21.77
CA PRO A 285 -7.55 -31.39 -21.78
C PRO A 285 -8.94 -32.05 -21.83
N GLY A 286 -9.04 -33.23 -22.43
CA GLY A 286 -10.32 -33.94 -22.57
C GLY A 286 -10.97 -34.27 -21.23
N PHE A 287 -10.17 -34.64 -20.24
CA PHE A 287 -10.59 -34.96 -18.86
C PHE A 287 -10.87 -33.71 -18.00
N TYR A 288 -10.72 -32.50 -18.53
CA TYR A 288 -10.79 -31.28 -17.71
C TYR A 288 -12.14 -31.14 -16.99
N LYS A 289 -13.24 -31.56 -17.62
CA LYS A 289 -14.56 -31.54 -17.01
C LYS A 289 -14.68 -32.45 -15.78
N ASP A 290 -13.98 -33.58 -15.79
CA ASP A 290 -13.98 -34.55 -14.69
C ASP A 290 -13.04 -34.08 -13.56
N PHE A 291 -12.01 -33.31 -13.88
CA PHE A 291 -11.10 -32.68 -12.93
C PHE A 291 -11.76 -31.55 -12.11
N LEU A 292 -12.56 -30.69 -12.75
CA LEU A 292 -13.08 -29.44 -12.15
C LEU A 292 -13.88 -29.59 -10.85
N PRO A 293 -14.74 -30.61 -10.65
CA PRO A 293 -15.42 -30.81 -9.37
C PRO A 293 -14.45 -30.97 -8.19
N TYR A 294 -13.24 -31.49 -8.47
CA TYR A 294 -12.20 -31.75 -7.48
C TYR A 294 -11.10 -30.70 -7.45
N SER A 295 -11.08 -29.73 -8.37
CA SER A 295 -10.03 -28.69 -8.42
C SER A 295 -9.95 -27.92 -7.10
N GLY A 296 -11.07 -27.79 -6.40
CA GLY A 296 -11.14 -27.15 -5.09
C GLY A 296 -10.36 -27.84 -3.97
N LEU A 297 -9.90 -29.08 -4.17
CA LEU A 297 -9.00 -29.82 -3.27
C LEU A 297 -7.54 -29.40 -3.43
N LEU A 298 -7.17 -28.75 -4.53
CA LEU A 298 -5.83 -28.19 -4.73
C LEU A 298 -5.71 -26.86 -3.98
N ASN A 299 -5.49 -26.96 -2.68
CA ASN A 299 -5.32 -25.85 -1.77
C ASN A 299 -4.05 -26.04 -0.93
N THR A 300 -2.99 -25.29 -1.26
CA THR A 300 -1.66 -25.43 -0.63
C THR A 300 -1.67 -25.21 0.87
N ASP A 301 -2.67 -24.50 1.40
CA ASP A 301 -2.75 -24.15 2.82
C ASP A 301 -3.43 -25.25 3.66
N GLU A 302 -4.14 -26.17 3.01
CA GLU A 302 -5.00 -27.15 3.68
C GLU A 302 -4.54 -28.59 3.47
N VAL A 303 -3.81 -28.87 2.38
CA VAL A 303 -3.45 -30.23 1.98
C VAL A 303 -2.01 -30.34 1.49
N ASP A 304 -1.46 -31.56 1.56
CA ASP A 304 -0.27 -31.92 0.81
C ASP A 304 -0.61 -31.98 -0.69
N MET A 305 0.12 -31.21 -1.51
CA MET A 305 -0.23 -31.08 -2.92
C MET A 305 0.00 -32.38 -3.71
N GLU A 306 1.02 -33.18 -3.37
CA GLU A 306 1.30 -34.44 -4.07
C GLU A 306 0.23 -35.49 -3.73
N GLU A 307 -0.24 -35.53 -2.49
CA GLU A 307 -1.38 -36.34 -2.08
C GLU A 307 -2.67 -35.90 -2.79
N ALA A 308 -2.90 -34.59 -2.91
CA ALA A 308 -4.07 -34.04 -3.59
C ALA A 308 -4.08 -34.39 -5.09
N TRP A 309 -2.95 -34.24 -5.79
CA TRP A 309 -2.82 -34.67 -7.19
C TRP A 309 -3.05 -36.17 -7.36
N THR A 310 -2.49 -36.99 -6.46
CA THR A 310 -2.69 -38.45 -6.47
C THR A 310 -4.16 -38.82 -6.29
N THR A 311 -4.82 -38.19 -5.32
CA THR A 311 -6.24 -38.42 -5.02
C THR A 311 -7.12 -38.05 -6.20
N ILE A 312 -6.87 -36.90 -6.83
CA ILE A 312 -7.65 -36.43 -7.98
C ILE A 312 -7.40 -37.35 -9.19
N GLY A 313 -6.14 -37.68 -9.48
CA GLY A 313 -5.76 -38.58 -10.57
C GLY A 313 -6.46 -39.94 -10.46
N ASN A 314 -6.44 -40.54 -9.27
CA ASN A 314 -7.15 -41.79 -9.00
C ASN A 314 -8.67 -41.69 -9.20
N LYS A 315 -9.28 -40.56 -8.83
CA LYS A 315 -10.74 -40.35 -8.99
C LYS A 315 -11.17 -40.20 -10.46
N ILE A 316 -10.33 -39.59 -11.29
CA ILE A 316 -10.66 -39.33 -12.71
C ILE A 316 -10.01 -40.33 -13.68
N GLY A 317 -9.18 -41.25 -13.17
CA GLY A 317 -8.49 -42.26 -13.98
C GLY A 317 -7.35 -41.70 -14.82
N VAL A 318 -6.64 -40.68 -14.34
CA VAL A 318 -5.49 -40.06 -15.03
C VAL A 318 -4.26 -40.15 -14.13
N GLU A 319 -3.10 -40.48 -14.69
CA GLU A 319 -1.85 -40.57 -13.93
C GLU A 319 -1.50 -39.17 -13.35
N PRO A 320 -1.09 -39.07 -12.06
CA PRO A 320 -0.90 -37.78 -11.41
C PRO A 320 0.10 -36.82 -12.08
N ALA A 321 1.20 -37.33 -12.63
CA ALA A 321 2.18 -36.50 -13.34
C ALA A 321 1.62 -35.98 -14.68
N GLU A 322 0.94 -36.83 -15.46
CA GLU A 322 0.25 -36.44 -16.71
C GLU A 322 -0.85 -35.40 -16.44
N LEU A 323 -1.63 -35.61 -15.37
CA LEU A 323 -2.65 -34.69 -14.90
C LEU A 323 -2.03 -33.31 -14.61
N LYS A 324 -0.98 -33.29 -13.79
CA LYS A 324 -0.28 -32.05 -13.42
C LYS A 324 0.26 -31.35 -14.66
N GLU A 325 1.02 -32.04 -15.51
CA GLU A 325 1.61 -31.48 -16.73
C GLU A 325 0.56 -30.85 -17.66
N SER A 326 -0.59 -31.48 -17.81
CA SER A 326 -1.69 -31.01 -18.66
C SER A 326 -2.44 -29.80 -18.09
N ILE A 327 -2.49 -29.65 -16.77
CA ILE A 327 -3.20 -28.56 -16.09
C ILE A 327 -2.33 -27.31 -15.96
N MET A 328 -1.01 -27.45 -15.80
CA MET A 328 -0.10 -26.32 -15.55
C MET A 328 -0.18 -25.19 -16.61
N PRO A 329 -0.25 -25.46 -17.93
CA PRO A 329 -0.41 -24.40 -18.93
C PRO A 329 -1.71 -23.59 -18.76
N LEU A 330 -2.82 -24.25 -18.40
CA LEU A 330 -4.08 -23.57 -18.10
C LEU A 330 -3.97 -22.72 -16.83
N ALA A 331 -3.37 -23.28 -15.77
CA ALA A 331 -3.15 -22.58 -14.51
C ALA A 331 -2.29 -21.32 -14.68
N ALA A 332 -1.24 -21.40 -15.51
CA ALA A 332 -0.41 -20.27 -15.87
C ALA A 332 -1.18 -19.19 -16.65
N LEU A 333 -2.04 -19.59 -17.59
CA LEU A 333 -2.88 -18.66 -18.35
C LEU A 333 -3.86 -17.89 -17.45
N PHE A 334 -4.51 -18.60 -16.52
CA PHE A 334 -5.41 -17.99 -15.52
C PHE A 334 -4.65 -17.07 -14.56
N SER A 335 -3.45 -17.46 -14.13
CA SER A 335 -2.59 -16.65 -13.28
C SER A 335 -2.17 -15.34 -13.97
N ILE A 336 -1.83 -15.38 -15.27
CA ILE A 336 -1.52 -14.15 -16.04
C ILE A 336 -2.72 -13.20 -16.06
N ALA A 337 -3.92 -13.70 -16.31
CA ALA A 337 -5.13 -12.88 -16.31
C ALA A 337 -5.39 -12.25 -14.94
N ASP A 338 -5.39 -13.05 -13.88
CA ASP A 338 -5.60 -12.57 -12.51
C ASP A 338 -4.56 -11.52 -12.10
N HIS A 339 -3.27 -11.83 -12.26
CA HIS A 339 -2.19 -10.95 -11.84
C HIS A 339 -2.19 -9.64 -12.63
N ALA A 340 -2.51 -9.66 -13.93
CA ALA A 340 -2.64 -8.45 -14.73
C ALA A 340 -3.77 -7.53 -14.21
N ARG A 341 -4.91 -8.09 -13.78
CA ARG A 341 -5.97 -7.31 -13.13
C ARG A 341 -5.46 -6.66 -11.84
N THR A 342 -4.73 -7.39 -11.01
CA THR A 342 -4.18 -6.86 -9.76
C THR A 342 -3.16 -5.75 -10.01
N LEU A 343 -2.27 -5.91 -10.99
CA LEU A 343 -1.33 -4.88 -11.42
C LEU A 343 -2.07 -3.62 -11.90
N LEU A 344 -3.09 -3.78 -12.74
CA LEU A 344 -3.93 -2.68 -13.22
C LEU A 344 -4.52 -1.89 -12.03
N VAL A 345 -5.23 -2.58 -11.13
CA VAL A 345 -5.99 -1.93 -10.06
C VAL A 345 -5.06 -1.27 -9.03
N THR A 346 -4.00 -1.96 -8.61
CA THR A 346 -3.06 -1.42 -7.62
C THR A 346 -2.26 -0.22 -8.16
N ILE A 347 -1.81 -0.28 -9.42
CA ILE A 347 -1.09 0.84 -10.04
C ILE A 347 -2.02 2.01 -10.32
N ALA A 348 -3.28 1.75 -10.73
CA ALA A 348 -4.28 2.80 -10.91
C ALA A 348 -4.56 3.58 -9.62
N ASP A 349 -4.56 2.89 -8.48
CA ASP A 349 -4.73 3.50 -7.15
C ASP A 349 -3.41 4.01 -6.52
N GLY A 350 -2.36 4.10 -7.35
CA GLY A 350 -1.12 4.80 -7.04
C GLY A 350 -0.09 3.99 -6.26
N ALA A 351 -0.18 2.67 -6.26
CA ALA A 351 0.92 1.82 -5.79
C ALA A 351 2.01 1.69 -6.87
N VAL A 352 3.23 1.41 -6.44
CA VAL A 352 4.42 1.32 -7.30
C VAL A 352 5.23 0.07 -6.94
N PRO A 353 5.68 -0.73 -7.92
CA PRO A 353 6.59 -1.85 -7.68
C PRO A 353 7.87 -1.44 -6.92
N SER A 354 8.13 -2.05 -5.77
CA SER A 354 9.27 -1.77 -4.86
C SER A 354 9.88 -3.08 -4.33
N ASN A 355 10.87 -2.99 -3.43
CA ASN A 355 11.43 -4.14 -2.70
C ASN A 355 10.93 -4.21 -1.24
N THR A 356 9.94 -3.40 -0.84
CA THR A 356 9.50 -3.30 0.57
C THR A 356 8.01 -2.96 0.64
N GLY A 357 7.32 -3.44 1.68
CA GLY A 357 5.89 -3.20 1.90
C GLY A 357 5.04 -3.67 0.72
N GLY A 358 3.82 -3.16 0.56
CA GLY A 358 2.93 -3.65 -0.52
C GLY A 358 3.41 -3.42 -1.96
N GLY A 359 4.40 -2.55 -2.20
CA GLY A 359 5.04 -2.44 -3.51
C GLY A 359 5.87 -3.68 -3.88
N TYR A 360 6.32 -4.45 -2.89
CA TYR A 360 6.93 -5.77 -3.07
C TYR A 360 5.96 -6.75 -3.72
N ASN A 361 4.74 -6.82 -3.19
CA ASN A 361 3.71 -7.76 -3.65
C ASN A 361 3.31 -7.51 -5.11
N ILE A 362 3.26 -6.25 -5.52
CA ILE A 362 3.02 -5.87 -6.92
C ILE A 362 4.18 -6.35 -7.82
N ARG A 363 5.42 -6.17 -7.38
CA ARG A 363 6.61 -6.64 -8.11
C ARG A 363 6.62 -8.17 -8.21
N LEU A 364 6.25 -8.87 -7.14
CA LEU A 364 6.12 -10.32 -7.10
C LEU A 364 5.14 -10.81 -8.17
N LEU A 365 3.92 -10.26 -8.21
CA LEU A 365 2.91 -10.65 -9.21
C LEU A 365 3.36 -10.33 -10.65
N PHE A 366 3.98 -9.17 -10.86
CA PHE A 366 4.56 -8.84 -12.17
C PHE A 366 5.58 -9.89 -12.62
N ARG A 367 6.52 -10.25 -11.74
CA ARG A 367 7.56 -11.24 -12.05
C ARG A 367 6.95 -12.62 -12.30
N ARG A 368 6.01 -13.08 -11.46
CA ARG A 368 5.30 -14.37 -11.63
C ARG A 368 4.58 -14.44 -12.98
N ALA A 369 3.75 -13.45 -13.31
CA ALA A 369 3.05 -13.40 -14.59
C ALA A 369 4.02 -13.36 -15.78
N TYR A 370 5.05 -12.52 -15.72
CA TYR A 370 6.03 -12.41 -16.80
C TYR A 370 6.87 -13.68 -16.98
N ASN A 371 7.16 -14.41 -15.90
CA ASN A 371 7.85 -15.69 -15.99
C ASN A 371 7.00 -16.74 -16.69
N PHE A 372 5.70 -16.88 -16.38
CA PHE A 372 4.81 -17.76 -17.14
C PHE A 372 4.85 -17.46 -18.64
N ILE A 373 4.74 -16.17 -19.02
CA ILE A 373 4.81 -15.76 -20.44
C ILE A 373 6.11 -16.22 -21.10
N LYS A 374 7.25 -16.10 -20.41
CA LYS A 374 8.55 -16.49 -20.96
C LYS A 374 8.85 -17.98 -20.89
N ASP A 375 8.29 -18.69 -19.91
CA ASP A 375 8.55 -20.11 -19.71
C ASP A 375 7.74 -20.97 -20.69
N TYR A 376 6.56 -20.49 -21.09
CA TYR A 376 5.74 -21.09 -22.16
C TYR A 376 5.95 -20.43 -23.54
N GLU A 377 6.90 -19.50 -23.64
CA GLU A 377 7.24 -18.80 -24.90
C GLU A 377 6.04 -18.10 -25.58
N TRP A 378 5.08 -17.63 -24.79
CA TRP A 378 3.89 -16.95 -25.29
C TRP A 378 4.17 -15.50 -25.70
N SER A 379 3.50 -15.07 -26.77
CA SER A 379 3.54 -13.71 -27.31
C SER A 379 2.55 -12.76 -26.60
N ILE A 380 2.49 -12.82 -25.27
CA ILE A 380 1.60 -11.99 -24.45
C ILE A 380 2.34 -10.70 -24.02
N ASN A 381 1.68 -9.56 -24.20
CA ASN A 381 2.06 -8.29 -23.59
C ASN A 381 1.16 -8.00 -22.37
N LEU A 382 1.76 -7.87 -21.18
CA LEU A 382 1.01 -7.63 -19.94
C LEU A 382 0.24 -6.30 -19.94
N VAL A 383 0.72 -5.28 -20.66
CA VAL A 383 0.01 -3.99 -20.77
C VAL A 383 -1.32 -4.18 -21.50
N ASP A 384 -1.33 -4.98 -22.57
CA ASP A 384 -2.54 -5.25 -23.35
C ASP A 384 -3.55 -6.03 -22.50
N VAL A 385 -3.10 -7.01 -21.70
CA VAL A 385 -3.97 -7.75 -20.77
C VAL A 385 -4.59 -6.79 -19.74
N CYS A 386 -3.81 -5.85 -19.18
CA CYS A 386 -4.32 -4.81 -18.29
C CYS A 386 -5.37 -3.94 -19.00
N GLU A 387 -5.12 -3.55 -20.26
CA GLU A 387 -6.08 -2.77 -21.05
C GLU A 387 -7.39 -3.51 -21.26
N TRP A 388 -7.34 -4.80 -21.61
CA TRP A 388 -8.56 -5.61 -21.80
C TRP A 388 -9.39 -5.73 -20.52
N HIS A 389 -8.74 -5.84 -19.35
CA HIS A 389 -9.43 -5.76 -18.06
C HIS A 389 -10.06 -4.38 -17.85
N ALA A 390 -9.32 -3.30 -18.13
CA ALA A 390 -9.81 -1.94 -17.97
C ALA A 390 -11.01 -1.64 -18.88
N GLU A 391 -11.00 -2.12 -20.13
CA GLU A 391 -12.10 -2.04 -21.08
C GLU A 391 -13.35 -2.75 -20.55
N TYR A 392 -13.20 -4.00 -20.10
CA TYR A 392 -14.31 -4.80 -19.58
C TYR A 392 -14.90 -4.20 -18.31
N LEU A 393 -14.06 -3.66 -17.42
CA LEU A 393 -14.48 -3.10 -16.13
C LEU A 393 -14.94 -1.64 -16.21
N LYS A 394 -14.74 -0.95 -17.34
CA LYS A 394 -15.09 0.46 -17.54
C LYS A 394 -16.49 0.85 -17.06
N PRO A 395 -17.56 0.03 -17.21
CA PRO A 395 -18.89 0.39 -16.72
C PRO A 395 -18.97 0.56 -15.20
N LEU A 396 -18.14 -0.15 -14.42
CA LEU A 396 -18.10 -0.05 -12.96
C LEU A 396 -16.96 0.81 -12.45
N PHE A 397 -15.80 0.72 -13.10
CA PHE A 397 -14.54 1.31 -12.64
C PHE A 397 -13.87 2.11 -13.79
N PRO A 398 -14.50 3.21 -14.27
CA PRO A 398 -13.99 4.00 -15.39
C PRO A 398 -12.64 4.66 -15.11
N GLU A 399 -12.22 4.77 -13.86
CA GLU A 399 -10.90 5.23 -13.46
C GLU A 399 -9.76 4.30 -13.89
N LEU A 400 -10.03 2.99 -14.04
CA LEU A 400 -8.99 2.02 -14.43
C LEU A 400 -8.49 2.28 -15.86
N ILE A 401 -9.40 2.53 -16.81
CA ILE A 401 -9.02 2.85 -18.19
C ILE A 401 -8.32 4.22 -18.27
N LYS A 402 -8.73 5.19 -17.43
CA LYS A 402 -8.06 6.50 -17.35
C LYS A 402 -6.62 6.40 -16.82
N ALA A 403 -6.33 5.39 -16.00
CA ALA A 403 -4.99 5.15 -15.45
C ALA A 403 -4.04 4.42 -16.41
N MET A 404 -4.51 3.91 -17.55
CA MET A 404 -3.68 3.13 -18.48
C MET A 404 -2.38 3.82 -18.93
N PRO A 405 -2.32 5.13 -19.19
CA PRO A 405 -1.06 5.80 -19.52
C PRO A 405 0.01 5.66 -18.41
N GLN A 406 -0.41 5.65 -17.14
CA GLN A 406 0.47 5.43 -15.99
C GLN A 406 0.84 3.95 -15.85
N VAL A 407 -0.13 3.06 -15.94
CA VAL A 407 0.05 1.60 -15.88
C VAL A 407 1.08 1.15 -16.92
N ASN A 408 0.90 1.57 -18.17
CA ASN A 408 1.80 1.30 -19.29
C ASN A 408 3.25 1.75 -18.99
N LYS A 409 3.43 2.97 -18.47
CA LYS A 409 4.76 3.49 -18.12
C LYS A 409 5.44 2.67 -17.02
N ILE A 410 4.69 2.26 -16.00
CA ILE A 410 5.23 1.52 -14.84
C ILE A 410 5.56 0.08 -15.22
N ILE A 411 4.64 -0.63 -15.88
CA ILE A 411 4.84 -2.03 -16.31
C ILE A 411 6.02 -2.12 -17.28
N ASN A 412 6.10 -1.26 -18.29
CA ASN A 412 7.23 -1.28 -19.23
C ASN A 412 8.57 -0.96 -18.56
N HIS A 413 8.58 -0.12 -17.52
CA HIS A 413 9.80 0.14 -16.76
C HIS A 413 10.24 -1.10 -15.98
N GLU A 414 9.30 -1.76 -15.30
CA GLU A 414 9.57 -2.97 -14.53
C GLU A 414 10.01 -4.12 -15.45
N GLU A 415 9.40 -4.27 -16.64
CA GLU A 415 9.84 -5.24 -17.65
C GLU A 415 11.29 -5.01 -18.08
N LYS A 416 11.63 -3.79 -18.50
CA LYS A 416 13.01 -3.45 -18.91
C LYS A 416 14.02 -3.72 -17.81
N LYS A 417 13.64 -3.47 -16.56
CA LYS A 417 14.47 -3.75 -15.39
C LYS A 417 14.61 -5.26 -15.16
N PHE A 418 13.51 -6.00 -15.22
CA PHE A 418 13.49 -7.44 -15.01
C PHE A 418 14.32 -8.19 -16.06
N LEU A 419 14.18 -7.84 -17.34
CA LEU A 419 14.98 -8.41 -18.42
C LEU A 419 16.49 -8.21 -18.22
N LYS A 420 16.92 -7.05 -17.69
CA LYS A 420 18.33 -6.81 -17.33
C LYS A 420 18.80 -7.72 -16.19
N THR A 421 17.96 -7.97 -15.20
CA THR A 421 18.27 -8.89 -14.10
C THR A 421 18.32 -10.34 -14.58
N ARG A 422 17.38 -10.75 -15.43
CA ARG A 422 17.27 -12.09 -16.01
C ARG A 422 18.52 -12.53 -16.78
N LYS A 423 19.19 -11.61 -17.47
CA LYS A 423 20.49 -11.88 -18.14
C LYS A 423 21.59 -12.40 -17.20
N LYS A 424 21.49 -12.12 -15.90
CA LYS A 424 22.47 -12.54 -14.89
C LYS A 424 22.11 -13.87 -14.22
N TRP A 425 20.91 -14.41 -14.47
CA TRP A 425 20.39 -15.57 -13.76
C TRP A 425 21.23 -16.83 -13.95
N LYS A 426 21.71 -17.12 -15.16
CA LYS A 426 22.52 -18.33 -15.41
C LYS A 426 23.71 -18.41 -14.45
N ARG A 427 24.38 -17.28 -14.21
CA ARG A 427 25.49 -17.20 -13.25
C ARG A 427 25.02 -17.37 -11.80
N LEU A 428 23.97 -16.65 -11.41
CA LEU A 428 23.44 -16.68 -10.05
C LEU A 428 22.87 -18.06 -9.67
N ILE A 429 22.17 -18.74 -10.59
CA ILE A 429 21.65 -20.09 -10.39
C ILE A 429 22.80 -21.06 -10.16
N ASN A 430 23.88 -20.97 -10.95
CA ASN A 430 25.06 -21.81 -10.73
C ASN A 430 25.69 -21.56 -9.34
N GLU A 431 25.79 -20.30 -8.92
CA GLU A 431 26.26 -19.95 -7.57
C GLU A 431 25.35 -20.49 -6.46
N LEU A 432 24.03 -20.48 -6.66
CA LEU A 432 23.04 -21.02 -5.72
C LEU A 432 23.10 -22.54 -5.61
N LEU A 433 23.20 -23.23 -6.74
CA LEU A 433 23.31 -24.70 -6.78
C LEU A 433 24.60 -25.17 -6.10
N ASN A 434 25.71 -24.44 -6.29
CA ASN A 434 26.97 -24.72 -5.58
C ASN A 434 26.85 -24.56 -4.06
N LYS A 435 25.88 -23.80 -3.56
CA LYS A 435 25.58 -23.62 -2.13
C LYS A 435 24.52 -24.59 -1.61
N GLY A 436 24.05 -25.52 -2.44
CA GLY A 436 23.03 -26.52 -2.08
C GLY A 436 21.59 -26.03 -2.17
N ALA A 437 21.34 -24.80 -2.65
CA ALA A 437 20.01 -24.25 -2.94
C ALA A 437 18.96 -24.50 -1.84
N ARG A 438 19.27 -24.14 -0.59
CA ARG A 438 18.32 -24.27 0.54
C ARG A 438 17.14 -23.34 0.33
N VAL A 439 16.01 -23.63 0.98
CA VAL A 439 14.78 -22.81 0.88
C VAL A 439 15.04 -21.32 1.17
N SER A 440 15.87 -21.01 2.19
CA SER A 440 16.26 -19.62 2.49
C SER A 440 17.07 -18.97 1.36
N ASP A 441 17.93 -19.72 0.69
CA ASP A 441 18.69 -19.25 -0.47
C ASP A 441 17.76 -19.00 -1.68
N LEU A 442 16.73 -19.83 -1.86
CA LEU A 442 15.69 -19.66 -2.89
C LEU A 442 14.84 -18.42 -2.64
N LEU A 443 14.39 -18.22 -1.39
CA LEU A 443 13.64 -17.02 -0.97
C LEU A 443 14.47 -15.75 -1.24
N MET A 444 15.73 -15.74 -0.82
CA MET A 444 16.65 -14.62 -1.07
C MET A 444 16.92 -14.41 -2.56
N ALA A 445 17.08 -15.49 -3.34
CA ALA A 445 17.28 -15.41 -4.78
C ALA A 445 16.07 -14.82 -5.51
N TYR A 446 14.86 -15.18 -5.09
CA TYR A 446 13.64 -14.59 -5.61
C TYR A 446 13.55 -13.11 -5.21
N ASP A 447 13.77 -12.81 -3.94
CA ASP A 447 13.67 -11.47 -3.38
C ASP A 447 14.66 -10.50 -4.05
N SER A 448 15.95 -10.85 -4.01
CA SER A 448 17.05 -10.03 -4.50
C SER A 448 17.21 -10.03 -6.02
N HIS A 449 16.88 -11.15 -6.69
CA HIS A 449 17.22 -11.35 -8.10
C HIS A 449 16.03 -11.77 -8.97
N GLY A 450 14.86 -12.01 -8.39
CA GLY A 450 13.65 -12.39 -9.11
C GLY A 450 13.70 -13.77 -9.74
N ILE A 451 14.62 -14.63 -9.30
CA ILE A 451 14.82 -15.98 -9.86
C ILE A 451 13.71 -16.90 -9.34
N PRO A 452 12.84 -17.46 -10.19
CA PRO A 452 11.81 -18.41 -9.78
C PRO A 452 12.44 -19.68 -9.21
N PRO A 453 11.92 -20.23 -8.10
CA PRO A 453 12.46 -21.45 -7.50
C PRO A 453 12.39 -22.64 -8.48
N GLU A 454 11.38 -22.69 -9.34
CA GLU A 454 11.17 -23.74 -10.34
C GLU A 454 12.31 -23.78 -11.36
N ARG A 455 12.90 -22.63 -11.69
CA ARG A 455 14.08 -22.55 -12.56
C ARG A 455 15.35 -23.00 -11.87
N VAL A 456 15.48 -22.76 -10.57
CA VAL A 456 16.61 -23.31 -9.79
C VAL A 456 16.48 -24.83 -9.71
N LYS A 457 15.26 -25.35 -9.50
CA LYS A 457 14.97 -26.79 -9.49
C LYS A 457 15.30 -27.45 -10.83
N ARG A 458 14.82 -26.93 -11.95
CA ARG A 458 15.14 -27.47 -13.29
C ARG A 458 16.65 -27.49 -13.56
N ALA A 459 17.35 -26.40 -13.23
CA ALA A 459 18.80 -26.34 -13.39
C ALA A 459 19.56 -27.27 -12.41
N GLY A 460 18.97 -27.56 -11.26
CA GLY A 460 19.45 -28.56 -10.31
C GLY A 460 19.30 -29.98 -10.85
N GLU A 461 18.13 -30.31 -11.41
CA GLU A 461 17.85 -31.60 -12.06
C GLU A 461 18.85 -31.88 -13.19
N GLU A 462 19.14 -30.90 -14.05
CA GLU A 462 20.16 -30.98 -15.11
C GLU A 462 21.58 -31.25 -14.57
N LYS A 463 21.85 -30.94 -13.31
CA LYS A 463 23.16 -31.04 -12.65
C LYS A 463 23.23 -32.09 -11.54
N GLY A 464 22.17 -32.87 -11.35
CA GLY A 464 22.07 -33.86 -10.26
C GLY A 464 21.99 -33.25 -8.86
N VAL A 465 21.61 -31.98 -8.72
CA VAL A 465 21.40 -31.30 -7.42
C VAL A 465 19.91 -31.32 -7.08
N ARG A 466 19.54 -31.98 -5.99
CA ARG A 466 18.15 -32.00 -5.50
C ARG A 466 17.78 -30.63 -4.92
N VAL A 467 16.79 -29.98 -5.49
CA VAL A 467 16.23 -28.71 -5.00
C VAL A 467 14.79 -28.94 -4.56
N VAL A 468 14.48 -28.59 -3.32
CA VAL A 468 13.13 -28.71 -2.75
C VAL A 468 12.48 -27.33 -2.72
N ILE A 469 11.32 -27.21 -3.34
CA ILE A 469 10.49 -25.99 -3.33
C ILE A 469 9.28 -26.28 -2.45
N PRO A 470 9.07 -25.54 -1.35
CA PRO A 470 7.84 -25.64 -0.57
C PRO A 470 6.62 -25.22 -1.39
N ASP A 471 5.47 -25.85 -1.17
CA ASP A 471 4.22 -25.52 -1.89
C ASP A 471 3.69 -24.12 -1.53
N ASP A 472 3.99 -23.63 -0.32
CA ASP A 472 3.66 -22.32 0.24
C ASP A 472 4.77 -21.27 0.01
N PHE A 473 5.65 -21.48 -0.98
CA PHE A 473 6.85 -20.67 -1.18
C PHE A 473 6.56 -19.17 -1.28
N TYR A 474 5.55 -18.77 -2.05
CA TYR A 474 5.26 -17.35 -2.28
C TYR A 474 4.51 -16.73 -1.10
N THR A 475 3.71 -17.51 -0.38
CA THR A 475 3.07 -17.12 0.88
C THR A 475 4.12 -16.81 1.95
N ARG A 476 5.08 -17.72 2.19
CA ARG A 476 6.20 -17.49 3.13
C ARG A 476 7.00 -16.24 2.80
N LEU A 477 7.19 -15.97 1.50
CA LEU A 477 7.90 -14.81 1.03
C LEU A 477 7.16 -13.50 1.35
N ASN A 478 5.83 -13.48 1.25
CA ASN A 478 5.01 -12.34 1.65
C ASN A 478 5.07 -12.10 3.17
N GLU A 479 4.95 -13.16 3.97
CA GLU A 479 4.97 -13.07 5.44
C GLU A 479 6.28 -12.51 5.99
N LEU A 480 7.42 -12.84 5.39
CA LEU A 480 8.73 -12.29 5.78
C LEU A 480 8.79 -10.76 5.68
N HIS A 481 8.13 -10.17 4.68
CA HIS A 481 8.10 -8.72 4.48
C HIS A 481 7.05 -8.01 5.34
N GLU A 482 5.97 -8.70 5.71
CA GLU A 482 4.96 -8.17 6.64
C GLU A 482 5.50 -8.09 8.08
N GLN A 483 6.29 -9.07 8.52
CA GLN A 483 6.87 -9.12 9.88
C GLN A 483 7.97 -8.06 10.14
N GLU A 484 8.70 -7.62 9.11
CA GLU A 484 9.72 -6.56 9.25
C GLU A 484 9.12 -5.16 9.49
N GLU A 485 7.86 -4.92 9.13
CA GLU A 485 7.17 -3.64 9.32
C GLU A 485 6.60 -3.46 10.75
N GLU A 486 6.24 -4.55 11.45
CA GLU A 486 5.60 -4.51 12.78
C GLU A 486 6.58 -4.14 13.92
N GLN A 487 7.88 -4.37 13.77
CA GLN A 487 8.88 -4.17 14.84
C GLN A 487 9.28 -2.71 15.15
N ARG A 488 8.61 -1.69 14.57
CA ARG A 488 9.07 -0.28 14.66
C ARG A 488 8.35 0.64 15.64
N LEU A 489 7.44 0.14 16.46
CA LEU A 489 6.66 0.97 17.39
C LEU A 489 6.81 0.52 18.84
N GLU A 490 7.95 0.86 19.45
CA GLU A 490 8.09 0.82 20.91
C GLU A 490 8.41 2.20 21.53
N ASP A 491 7.83 2.37 22.72
CA ASP A 491 7.46 3.60 23.42
C ASP A 491 8.63 4.56 23.75
N LYS A 492 8.53 5.83 23.32
CA LYS A 492 9.30 6.97 23.86
C LYS A 492 8.42 7.86 24.76
N ARG A 493 7.95 7.34 25.88
CA ARG A 493 7.23 8.14 26.89
C ARG A 493 8.22 8.75 27.89
N LEU A 494 8.24 10.08 28.01
CA LEU A 494 9.13 10.78 28.93
C LEU A 494 8.48 11.03 30.30
N LEU A 495 7.15 11.13 30.35
CA LEU A 495 6.39 11.42 31.57
C LEU A 495 5.08 10.65 31.61
N LYS A 496 4.60 10.25 32.79
CA LYS A 496 3.18 9.87 32.91
C LYS A 496 2.34 11.14 32.72
N THR A 497 1.46 11.14 31.72
CA THR A 497 0.65 12.33 31.31
C THR A 497 -0.83 12.00 31.12
N SER A 498 -1.22 10.73 31.27
CA SER A 498 -2.56 10.22 30.99
C SER A 498 -3.65 10.76 31.93
N ASP A 499 -3.27 11.26 33.10
CA ASP A 499 -4.15 11.83 34.12
C ASP A 499 -4.40 13.34 33.95
N LEU A 500 -3.78 13.99 32.95
CA LEU A 500 -3.89 15.43 32.73
C LEU A 500 -4.94 15.78 31.64
N PRO A 501 -5.65 16.92 31.76
CA PRO A 501 -6.62 17.37 30.76
C PRO A 501 -5.94 17.84 29.47
N ALA A 502 -6.52 17.55 28.30
CA ALA A 502 -5.90 17.82 27.00
C ALA A 502 -5.39 19.26 26.83
N VAL A 503 -4.18 19.43 26.27
CA VAL A 503 -3.57 20.75 26.08
C VAL A 503 -4.29 21.56 25.01
N LYS A 504 -4.56 22.85 25.29
CA LYS A 504 -5.05 23.78 24.27
C LYS A 504 -3.89 24.24 23.39
N ARG A 505 -3.93 23.85 22.11
CA ARG A 505 -2.90 24.21 21.11
C ARG A 505 -3.17 25.61 20.57
N LEU A 506 -2.28 26.55 20.89
CA LEU A 506 -2.31 27.93 20.41
C LEU A 506 -1.40 28.14 19.18
N CYS A 507 -0.59 27.15 18.80
CA CYS A 507 0.38 27.22 17.70
C CYS A 507 -0.24 27.47 16.31
N TYR A 508 -1.56 27.33 16.18
CA TYR A 508 -2.30 27.65 14.95
C TYR A 508 -2.72 29.13 14.85
N ARG A 509 -2.50 29.90 15.91
CA ARG A 509 -2.66 31.35 15.92
C ARG A 509 -1.30 31.99 15.66
N ASP A 510 -1.30 33.17 15.07
CA ASP A 510 -0.08 33.95 14.86
C ASP A 510 0.34 34.64 16.16
N LEU A 511 0.98 33.85 17.05
CA LEU A 511 1.42 34.29 18.37
C LEU A 511 2.92 34.08 18.52
N THR A 512 3.63 35.14 18.93
CA THR A 512 5.05 35.10 19.30
C THR A 512 5.26 34.88 20.80
N GLY A 513 4.24 35.16 21.62
CA GLY A 513 4.25 34.92 23.05
C GLY A 513 2.87 34.51 23.59
N PHE A 514 2.86 33.83 24.73
CA PHE A 514 1.64 33.39 25.39
C PHE A 514 1.86 33.23 26.91
N ASN A 515 0.76 33.23 27.67
CA ASN A 515 0.77 32.88 29.09
C ASN A 515 0.08 31.53 29.31
N ALA A 516 0.64 30.68 30.16
CA ALA A 516 0.09 29.37 30.46
C ALA A 516 0.31 28.97 31.92
N ARG A 517 -0.55 28.10 32.42
CA ARG A 517 -0.45 27.50 33.76
C ARG A 517 0.34 26.20 33.68
N VAL A 518 1.28 26.01 34.60
CA VAL A 518 2.07 24.79 34.73
C VAL A 518 1.24 23.68 35.38
N LEU A 519 1.06 22.56 34.67
CA LEU A 519 0.32 21.39 35.16
C LEU A 519 1.22 20.36 35.82
N ARG A 520 2.46 20.20 35.31
CA ARG A 520 3.44 19.24 35.83
C ARG A 520 4.86 19.67 35.48
N VAL A 521 5.77 19.46 36.43
CA VAL A 521 7.22 19.60 36.26
C VAL A 521 7.86 18.32 36.78
N LYS A 522 8.81 17.75 36.04
CA LYS A 522 9.68 16.67 36.52
C LYS A 522 11.05 16.85 35.87
N GLY A 523 12.05 17.22 36.67
CA GLY A 523 13.36 17.66 36.18
C GLY A 523 13.20 18.76 35.13
N LYS A 524 13.78 18.55 33.94
CA LYS A 524 13.73 19.49 32.81
C LYS A 524 12.44 19.45 31.98
N CYS A 525 11.49 18.57 32.30
CA CYS A 525 10.28 18.37 31.51
C CYS A 525 9.06 19.09 32.13
N VAL A 526 8.35 19.88 31.32
CA VAL A 526 7.23 20.73 31.75
C VAL A 526 5.99 20.49 30.88
N VAL A 527 4.83 20.32 31.52
CA VAL A 527 3.51 20.24 30.86
C VAL A 527 2.68 21.45 31.25
N LEU A 528 2.04 22.08 30.26
CA LEU A 528 1.25 23.29 30.39
C LEU A 528 -0.22 23.01 30.03
N ASN A 529 -1.15 23.84 30.51
CA ASN A 529 -2.56 23.75 30.12
C ASN A 529 -2.82 24.22 28.67
N GLN A 530 -2.01 25.14 28.17
CA GLN A 530 -2.04 25.63 26.80
C GLN A 530 -0.63 25.98 26.34
N THR A 531 -0.36 25.88 25.04
CA THR A 531 0.97 26.22 24.50
C THR A 531 0.89 26.68 23.05
N ALA A 532 1.71 27.67 22.70
CA ALA A 532 1.92 28.08 21.32
C ALA A 532 3.16 27.41 20.69
N PHE A 533 3.95 26.64 21.45
CA PHE A 533 5.02 25.80 20.91
C PHE A 533 4.44 24.62 20.12
N TYR A 534 4.92 24.41 18.90
CA TYR A 534 4.63 23.26 18.07
C TYR A 534 5.57 22.10 18.45
N PRO A 535 5.04 20.90 18.76
CA PRO A 535 5.85 19.72 18.99
C PRO A 535 6.38 19.13 17.69
N THR A 536 7.47 18.37 17.73
CA THR A 536 7.94 17.64 16.54
C THR A 536 6.86 16.66 16.08
N SER A 537 6.28 16.87 14.90
CA SER A 537 5.15 16.09 14.39
C SER A 537 4.92 16.37 12.90
N GLY A 538 4.41 15.37 12.15
CA GLY A 538 4.11 15.51 10.72
C GLY A 538 5.32 15.88 9.87
N GLY A 539 6.51 15.38 10.22
CA GLY A 539 7.78 15.74 9.58
C GLY A 539 8.37 17.08 10.04
N GLN A 540 7.58 18.02 10.56
CA GLN A 540 8.05 19.31 11.07
C GLN A 540 8.74 19.19 12.43
N LEU A 541 9.94 19.78 12.55
CA LEU A 541 10.66 19.90 13.81
C LEU A 541 9.94 20.84 14.78
N HIS A 542 10.13 20.58 16.08
CA HIS A 542 9.64 21.45 17.15
C HIS A 542 10.15 22.89 17.06
N ASP A 543 9.38 23.78 17.67
CA ASP A 543 9.84 25.13 17.96
C ASP A 543 10.80 25.18 19.12
N THR A 544 11.63 26.23 19.11
CA THR A 544 12.48 26.62 20.22
C THR A 544 12.08 28.01 20.71
N GLY A 545 12.59 28.41 21.86
CA GLY A 545 12.28 29.69 22.48
C GLY A 545 12.55 29.63 23.97
N GLU A 546 11.73 30.31 24.76
CA GLU A 546 11.87 30.40 26.20
C GLU A 546 10.55 30.14 26.93
N LEU A 547 10.63 29.54 28.10
CA LEU A 547 9.49 29.30 28.99
C LEU A 547 9.91 29.71 30.41
N GLY A 548 9.28 30.76 30.94
CA GLY A 548 9.63 31.31 32.26
C GLY A 548 11.10 31.72 32.36
N GLY A 549 11.68 32.23 31.27
CA GLY A 549 13.10 32.64 31.19
C GLY A 549 14.10 31.49 30.96
N VAL A 550 13.64 30.25 30.78
CA VAL A 550 14.52 29.10 30.49
C VAL A 550 14.35 28.65 29.05
N LYS A 551 15.46 28.42 28.36
CA LYS A 551 15.47 27.97 26.96
C LYS A 551 14.78 26.61 26.78
N VAL A 552 13.85 26.54 25.84
CA VAL A 552 13.19 25.31 25.38
C VAL A 552 14.04 24.67 24.29
N VAL A 553 14.50 23.44 24.52
CA VAL A 553 15.39 22.70 23.60
C VAL A 553 14.69 21.57 22.84
N ASN A 554 13.53 21.12 23.31
CA ASN A 554 12.71 20.15 22.61
C ASN A 554 11.24 20.27 23.01
N VAL A 555 10.34 19.89 22.12
CA VAL A 555 8.89 19.86 22.36
C VAL A 555 8.33 18.58 21.75
N ILE A 556 7.70 17.75 22.59
CA ILE A 556 7.27 16.40 22.24
C ILE A 556 5.78 16.27 22.51
N SER A 557 5.05 15.70 21.55
CA SER A 557 3.65 15.34 21.75
C SER A 557 3.60 13.99 22.46
N GLN A 558 2.85 13.90 23.57
CA GLN A 558 2.65 12.65 24.28
C GLN A 558 1.16 12.48 24.60
N GLY A 559 0.47 11.64 23.81
CA GLY A 559 -0.99 11.53 23.86
C GLY A 559 -1.67 12.86 23.54
N SER A 560 -2.60 13.28 24.41
CA SER A 560 -3.28 14.58 24.34
C SER A 560 -2.47 15.74 24.90
N GLN A 561 -1.24 15.51 25.36
CA GLN A 561 -0.37 16.50 26.00
C GLN A 561 0.82 16.90 25.13
N ILE A 562 1.42 18.03 25.50
CA ILE A 562 2.70 18.51 24.96
C ILE A 562 3.68 18.67 26.11
N VAL A 563 4.82 17.98 26.00
CA VAL A 563 5.94 18.04 26.94
C VAL A 563 7.00 18.98 26.38
N HIS A 564 7.37 19.99 27.18
CA HIS A 564 8.43 20.94 26.87
C HIS A 564 9.68 20.52 27.63
N VAL A 565 10.78 20.29 26.92
CA VAL A 565 12.08 19.96 27.51
C VAL A 565 12.93 21.23 27.54
N LEU A 566 13.33 21.63 28.74
CA LEU A 566 14.11 22.83 29.00
C LEU A 566 15.62 22.52 29.04
N ALA A 567 16.47 23.53 28.81
CA ALA A 567 17.92 23.38 28.89
C ALA A 567 18.40 23.10 30.35
N ALA A 568 17.71 23.69 31.32
CA ALA A 568 17.96 23.56 32.76
C ALA A 568 16.63 23.33 33.50
N GLU A 569 16.71 22.93 34.76
CA GLU A 569 15.51 22.79 35.60
C GLU A 569 14.89 24.16 35.88
N PRO A 570 13.56 24.29 35.77
CA PRO A 570 12.90 25.57 35.99
C PRO A 570 12.79 25.89 37.49
N ARG A 571 12.79 27.19 37.81
CA ARG A 571 12.55 27.66 39.20
C ARG A 571 11.05 27.70 39.58
N PHE A 572 10.16 27.57 38.59
CA PHE A 572 8.71 27.55 38.79
C PHE A 572 8.19 26.13 39.05
N LYS A 573 7.05 26.02 39.73
CA LYS A 573 6.42 24.76 40.15
C LYS A 573 5.02 24.60 39.54
N LYS A 574 4.40 23.44 39.80
CA LYS A 574 3.01 23.17 39.41
C LYS A 574 2.09 24.25 39.99
N GLY A 575 1.20 24.79 39.16
CA GLY A 575 0.23 25.83 39.52
C GLY A 575 0.63 27.23 39.06
N ASP A 576 1.92 27.49 38.86
CA ASP A 576 2.45 28.80 38.49
C ASP A 576 2.00 29.23 37.09
N MET A 577 1.88 30.54 36.89
CA MET A 577 1.68 31.15 35.59
C MET A 577 3.04 31.50 34.99
N VAL A 578 3.30 31.01 33.78
CA VAL A 578 4.56 31.23 33.06
C VAL A 578 4.30 31.86 31.70
N LYS A 579 5.23 32.75 31.30
CA LYS A 579 5.26 33.33 29.95
C LYS A 579 6.12 32.45 29.05
N GLY A 580 5.57 32.08 27.89
CA GLY A 580 6.28 31.40 26.81
C GLY A 580 6.55 32.36 25.66
N LEU A 581 7.76 32.33 25.10
CA LEU A 581 8.20 33.10 23.94
C LEU A 581 8.75 32.16 22.88
N ILE A 582 8.31 32.31 21.63
CA ILE A 582 8.72 31.45 20.52
C ILE A 582 9.80 32.16 19.71
N ASN A 583 10.81 31.41 19.27
CA ASN A 583 11.76 31.92 18.28
C ASN A 583 11.05 32.12 16.94
N LYS A 584 10.77 33.39 16.60
CA LYS A 584 9.98 33.79 15.43
C LYS A 584 10.66 33.40 14.11
N ASP A 585 11.95 33.64 13.98
CA ASP A 585 12.69 33.40 12.73
C ASP A 585 12.70 31.89 12.41
N ARG A 586 13.02 31.06 13.41
CA ARG A 586 12.94 29.61 13.27
C ARG A 586 11.54 29.16 12.87
N ARG A 587 10.50 29.70 13.51
CA ARG A 587 9.10 29.36 13.20
C ARG A 587 8.76 29.73 11.76
N GLN A 588 9.18 30.91 11.30
CA GLN A 588 8.95 31.37 9.94
C GLN A 588 9.61 30.44 8.92
N ASP A 589 10.86 30.05 9.14
CA ASP A 589 11.56 29.11 8.24
C ASP A 589 10.93 27.72 8.22
N LEU A 590 10.47 27.22 9.38
CA LEU A 590 9.69 25.99 9.44
C LEU A 590 8.38 26.10 8.64
N MET A 591 7.65 27.21 8.77
CA MET A 591 6.41 27.47 8.02
C MET A 591 6.64 27.56 6.52
N ARG A 592 7.72 28.23 6.08
CA ARG A 592 8.13 28.34 4.67
C ARG A 592 8.42 26.96 4.09
N ASN A 593 9.29 26.19 4.74
CA ASN A 593 9.66 24.85 4.28
C ASN A 593 8.47 23.87 4.33
N HIS A 594 7.60 23.96 5.33
CA HIS A 594 6.43 23.08 5.40
C HIS A 594 5.49 23.35 4.22
N THR A 595 5.18 24.62 3.97
CA THR A 595 4.32 25.00 2.84
C THR A 595 4.97 24.64 1.49
N ALA A 596 6.29 24.78 1.37
CA ALA A 596 7.04 24.32 0.21
C ALA A 596 6.97 22.80 0.03
N THR A 597 6.91 22.00 1.10
CA THR A 597 6.66 20.54 1.01
C THR A 597 5.39 20.24 0.22
N HIS A 598 4.27 20.88 0.57
CA HIS A 598 2.98 20.69 -0.11
C HIS A 598 3.06 21.11 -1.59
N ILE A 599 3.67 22.25 -1.87
CA ILE A 599 3.84 22.74 -3.25
C ILE A 599 4.68 21.75 -4.06
N ILE A 600 5.83 21.32 -3.54
CA ILE A 600 6.71 20.37 -4.23
C ILE A 600 6.00 19.03 -4.42
N ASN A 601 5.25 18.53 -3.43
CA ASN A 601 4.50 17.28 -3.53
C ASN A 601 3.42 17.35 -4.62
N GLY A 602 2.56 18.38 -4.58
CA GLY A 602 1.51 18.60 -5.57
C GLY A 602 2.05 18.86 -6.98
N VAL A 603 3.16 19.57 -7.12
CA VAL A 603 3.82 19.78 -8.42
C VAL A 603 4.51 18.51 -8.92
N ALA A 604 5.21 17.77 -8.06
CA ALA A 604 5.83 16.50 -8.44
C ALA A 604 4.78 15.52 -8.97
N ARG A 605 3.60 15.47 -8.36
CA ARG A 605 2.46 14.70 -8.86
C ARG A 605 2.02 15.13 -10.26
N ARG A 606 1.85 16.43 -10.51
CA ARG A 606 1.50 16.95 -11.86
C ARG A 606 2.57 16.65 -12.92
N VAL A 607 3.85 16.69 -12.55
CA VAL A 607 4.97 16.50 -13.49
C VAL A 607 5.23 15.01 -13.74
N LEU A 608 5.23 14.19 -12.70
CA LEU A 608 5.66 12.78 -12.76
C LEU A 608 4.50 11.81 -12.95
N GLY A 609 3.31 12.12 -12.44
CA GLY A 609 2.10 11.28 -12.50
C GLY A 609 1.38 11.12 -11.16
N GLU A 610 0.15 10.59 -11.22
CA GLU A 610 -0.74 10.44 -10.06
C GLU A 610 -0.25 9.40 -9.03
N HIS A 611 0.65 8.48 -9.41
CA HIS A 611 1.29 7.53 -8.48
C HIS A 611 2.19 8.17 -7.43
N VAL A 612 2.51 9.47 -7.57
CA VAL A 612 3.30 10.19 -6.57
C VAL A 612 2.49 10.30 -5.29
N TRP A 613 3.05 9.73 -4.23
CA TRP A 613 2.57 9.78 -2.86
C TRP A 613 3.75 10.04 -1.93
N GLN A 614 3.51 10.78 -0.85
CA GLN A 614 4.53 10.99 0.17
C GLN A 614 4.82 9.67 0.90
N ALA A 615 6.08 9.23 0.85
CA ALA A 615 6.60 8.11 1.63
C ALA A 615 7.24 8.58 2.96
N GLY A 616 7.58 9.87 3.06
CA GLY A 616 8.15 10.45 4.28
C GLY A 616 8.52 11.93 4.10
N SER A 617 8.66 12.65 5.21
CA SER A 617 9.07 14.05 5.19
C SER A 617 9.87 14.43 6.44
N LYS A 618 10.78 15.39 6.29
CA LYS A 618 11.44 16.06 7.43
C LYS A 618 11.62 17.53 7.09
N VAL A 619 11.01 18.40 7.88
CA VAL A 619 11.00 19.86 7.72
C VAL A 619 11.79 20.48 8.87
N GLY A 620 13.01 20.93 8.57
CA GLY A 620 13.84 21.75 9.47
C GLY A 620 13.88 23.22 9.01
N PRO A 621 14.51 24.13 9.78
CA PRO A 621 14.59 25.54 9.41
C PRO A 621 15.53 25.78 8.21
N ALA A 622 16.75 25.26 8.27
CA ALA A 622 17.77 25.49 7.23
C ALA A 622 17.61 24.59 6.00
N LYS A 623 16.95 23.44 6.15
CA LYS A 623 16.81 22.43 5.09
C LYS A 623 15.62 21.52 5.37
N ALA A 624 14.94 21.11 4.30
CA ALA A 624 13.89 20.11 4.36
C ALA A 624 14.10 19.00 3.31
N ARG A 625 13.39 17.89 3.50
CA ARG A 625 13.37 16.77 2.56
C ARG A 625 11.96 16.19 2.45
N LEU A 626 11.62 15.76 1.25
CA LEU A 626 10.39 15.07 0.91
C LEU A 626 10.75 13.77 0.19
N ASP A 627 10.25 12.64 0.68
CA ASP A 627 10.39 11.34 0.06
C ASP A 627 9.07 11.02 -0.64
N ILE A 628 9.14 10.74 -1.95
CA ILE A 628 7.98 10.43 -2.77
C ILE A 628 8.09 9.04 -3.41
N THR A 629 6.95 8.39 -3.63
CA THR A 629 6.86 7.18 -4.43
C THR A 629 7.11 7.49 -5.90
N HIS A 630 8.11 6.85 -6.49
CA HIS A 630 8.42 6.98 -7.92
C HIS A 630 9.20 5.76 -8.43
N TYR A 631 8.78 5.22 -9.58
CA TYR A 631 9.28 3.95 -10.12
C TYR A 631 10.66 4.05 -10.78
N LYS A 632 11.08 5.24 -11.22
CA LYS A 632 12.36 5.48 -11.90
C LYS A 632 13.19 6.57 -11.20
N ARG A 633 14.39 6.84 -11.71
CA ARG A 633 15.13 8.05 -11.31
C ARG A 633 14.50 9.27 -11.99
N ILE A 634 14.34 10.36 -11.24
CA ILE A 634 13.89 11.65 -11.76
C ILE A 634 15.04 12.26 -12.56
N THR A 635 14.78 12.64 -13.81
CA THR A 635 15.82 13.24 -14.67
C THR A 635 16.07 14.70 -14.27
N PRO A 636 17.23 15.28 -14.63
CA PRO A 636 17.51 16.70 -14.40
C PRO A 636 16.43 17.62 -14.98
N GLU A 637 15.89 17.30 -16.15
CA GLU A 637 14.83 18.06 -16.82
C GLU A 637 13.51 18.00 -16.03
N GLU A 638 13.12 16.81 -15.57
CA GLU A 638 11.95 16.63 -14.71
C GLU A 638 12.11 17.39 -13.39
N LEU A 639 13.31 17.33 -12.78
CA LEU A 639 13.62 18.03 -11.54
C LEU A 639 13.55 19.56 -11.70
N ASN A 640 14.14 20.08 -12.78
CA ASN A 640 14.10 21.50 -13.12
C ASN A 640 12.65 21.95 -13.38
N ARG A 641 11.84 21.12 -14.04
CA ARG A 641 10.42 21.40 -14.25
C ARG A 641 9.65 21.44 -12.92
N ILE A 642 9.91 20.52 -11.99
CA ILE A 642 9.31 20.54 -10.65
C ILE A 642 9.68 21.83 -9.91
N GLU A 643 10.96 22.21 -9.90
CA GLU A 643 11.41 23.46 -9.27
C GLU A 643 10.77 24.69 -9.90
N ALA A 644 10.74 24.77 -11.23
CA ALA A 644 10.16 25.90 -11.96
C ALA A 644 8.66 26.05 -11.69
N GLU A 645 7.89 24.94 -11.77
CA GLU A 645 6.45 24.95 -11.49
C GLU A 645 6.15 25.25 -10.01
N ALA A 646 6.96 24.76 -9.07
CA ALA A 646 6.83 25.10 -7.66
C ALA A 646 7.01 26.61 -7.43
N ASN A 647 8.04 27.22 -8.03
CA ASN A 647 8.27 28.65 -7.93
C ASN A 647 7.21 29.49 -8.68
N LYS A 648 6.55 28.95 -9.71
CA LYS A 648 5.36 29.61 -10.30
C LYS A 648 4.22 29.72 -9.28
N VAL A 649 3.98 28.69 -8.46
CA VAL A 649 2.97 28.73 -7.39
C VAL A 649 3.32 29.77 -6.32
N VAL A 650 4.59 29.88 -5.94
CA VAL A 650 5.09 30.95 -5.05
C VAL A 650 4.81 32.32 -5.68
N LYS A 651 5.24 32.54 -6.93
CA LYS A 651 5.10 33.83 -7.63
C LYS A 651 3.64 34.28 -7.72
N LYS A 652 2.70 33.36 -7.95
CA LYS A 652 1.26 33.64 -7.97
C LYS A 652 0.77 34.27 -6.65
N GLY A 653 1.33 33.87 -5.51
CA GLY A 653 0.94 34.38 -4.20
C GLY A 653 -0.46 33.97 -3.79
N VAL A 654 -0.70 32.67 -3.83
CA VAL A 654 -1.99 32.07 -3.50
C VAL A 654 -2.15 32.04 -1.98
N SER A 655 -3.38 32.31 -1.50
CA SER A 655 -3.72 32.18 -0.08
C SER A 655 -3.71 30.71 0.35
N VAL A 656 -3.10 30.41 1.50
CA VAL A 656 -3.07 29.08 2.08
C VAL A 656 -4.25 28.93 3.04
N GLY A 657 -5.30 28.24 2.58
CA GLY A 657 -6.50 27.95 3.35
C GLY A 657 -6.23 26.97 4.48
N LYS A 658 -6.80 27.22 5.66
CA LYS A 658 -6.64 26.38 6.86
C LYS A 658 -8.01 26.26 7.51
N ARG A 659 -8.64 25.08 7.44
CA ARG A 659 -9.99 24.85 7.99
C ARG A 659 -10.06 23.55 8.77
N GLU A 660 -10.89 23.51 9.80
CA GLU A 660 -11.16 22.30 10.57
C GLU A 660 -12.50 21.70 10.15
N MET A 661 -12.47 20.48 9.62
CA MET A 661 -13.62 19.81 9.04
C MET A 661 -13.88 18.48 9.77
N LYS A 662 -15.11 17.97 9.70
CA LYS A 662 -15.34 16.58 10.08
C LYS A 662 -14.61 15.67 9.09
N ARG A 663 -14.05 14.56 9.58
CA ARG A 663 -13.26 13.63 8.76
C ARG A 663 -14.04 13.11 7.54
N GLY A 664 -15.26 12.61 7.74
CA GLY A 664 -16.08 12.08 6.65
C GLY A 664 -16.47 13.14 5.60
N GLU A 665 -16.78 14.37 6.02
CA GLU A 665 -17.08 15.48 5.09
C GLU A 665 -15.86 15.81 4.21
N ALA A 666 -14.66 15.85 4.81
CA ALA A 666 -13.42 16.12 4.09
C ALA A 666 -13.04 14.97 3.14
N GLU A 667 -13.21 13.70 3.57
CA GLU A 667 -12.98 12.53 2.71
C GLU A 667 -13.92 12.53 1.49
N LEU A 668 -15.19 12.91 1.67
CA LEU A 668 -16.15 13.03 0.57
C LEU A 668 -15.80 14.16 -0.40
N GLU A 669 -15.30 15.29 0.09
CA GLU A 669 -14.99 16.46 -0.74
C GLU A 669 -13.65 16.34 -1.48
N PHE A 670 -12.61 15.84 -0.81
CA PHE A 670 -11.22 15.87 -1.32
C PHE A 670 -10.64 14.48 -1.60
N GLY A 671 -11.35 13.42 -1.21
CA GLY A 671 -10.86 12.04 -1.31
C GLY A 671 -9.67 11.76 -0.40
N PHE A 672 -9.06 10.59 -0.58
CA PHE A 672 -7.97 10.11 0.27
C PHE A 672 -6.61 10.78 0.03
N ARG A 673 -6.53 11.71 -0.94
CA ARG A 673 -5.34 12.56 -1.12
C ARG A 673 -5.05 13.39 0.13
N LEU A 674 -6.04 13.58 1.00
CA LEU A 674 -5.84 14.16 2.32
C LEU A 674 -4.72 13.48 3.14
N TYR A 675 -4.48 12.19 2.95
CA TYR A 675 -3.60 11.37 3.80
C TYR A 675 -2.20 11.15 3.22
N GLN A 676 -1.64 12.13 2.51
CA GLN A 676 -0.21 12.13 2.13
C GLN A 676 0.70 12.09 3.36
N GLY A 677 0.32 12.83 4.41
CA GLY A 677 1.01 12.88 5.71
C GLY A 677 0.86 11.62 6.58
N GLY A 678 0.12 10.62 6.11
CA GLY A 678 -0.29 9.45 6.90
C GLY A 678 -1.68 9.60 7.52
N ASP A 679 -2.10 8.56 8.25
CA ASP A 679 -3.42 8.51 8.90
C ASP A 679 -3.54 9.51 10.07
N VAL A 680 -4.75 10.08 10.21
CA VAL A 680 -5.08 11.09 11.21
C VAL A 680 -6.25 10.58 12.07
N PRO A 681 -5.99 9.96 13.25
CA PRO A 681 -7.01 9.32 14.10
C PRO A 681 -7.85 10.34 14.88
N ARG A 682 -8.61 11.20 14.18
CA ARG A 682 -9.43 12.27 14.79
C ARG A 682 -10.77 12.41 14.08
N LYS A 683 -11.83 12.67 14.86
CA LYS A 683 -13.18 12.98 14.34
C LYS A 683 -13.19 14.26 13.49
N ARG A 684 -12.41 15.26 13.89
CA ARG A 684 -12.16 16.48 13.13
C ARG A 684 -10.71 16.54 12.69
N ILE A 685 -10.50 16.89 11.43
CA ILE A 685 -9.18 17.02 10.83
C ILE A 685 -8.95 18.45 10.37
N ARG A 686 -7.70 18.91 10.49
CA ARG A 686 -7.28 20.20 9.97
C ARG A 686 -6.83 20.01 8.52
N VAL A 687 -7.55 20.64 7.60
CA VAL A 687 -7.26 20.63 6.17
C VAL A 687 -6.49 21.89 5.82
N VAL A 688 -5.35 21.70 5.16
CA VAL A 688 -4.54 22.76 4.57
C VAL A 688 -4.72 22.70 3.07
N ASP A 689 -5.10 23.83 2.49
CA ASP A 689 -5.54 23.96 1.09
C ASP A 689 -4.68 25.03 0.41
N ILE A 690 -3.80 24.59 -0.48
CA ILE A 690 -3.05 25.44 -1.40
C ILE A 690 -3.76 25.37 -2.74
N ARG A 691 -4.63 26.34 -2.98
CA ARG A 691 -5.53 26.37 -4.14
C ARG A 691 -4.82 26.00 -5.45
N ASP A 692 -5.47 25.13 -6.22
CA ASP A 692 -5.03 24.60 -7.52
C ASP A 692 -3.67 23.88 -7.49
N THR A 693 -3.18 23.50 -6.31
CA THR A 693 -1.87 22.85 -6.13
C THR A 693 -1.96 21.59 -5.28
N ASP A 694 -2.41 21.72 -4.03
CA ASP A 694 -2.38 20.61 -3.07
C ASP A 694 -3.37 20.80 -1.92
N ILE A 695 -3.96 19.70 -1.45
CA ILE A 695 -4.88 19.69 -0.31
C ILE A 695 -4.63 18.46 0.55
N GLU A 696 -4.30 18.70 1.82
CA GLU A 696 -3.85 17.65 2.73
C GLU A 696 -4.39 17.87 4.16
N ALA A 697 -4.62 16.77 4.87
CA ALA A 697 -4.88 16.80 6.31
C ALA A 697 -3.56 17.02 7.05
N CYS A 698 -3.22 18.27 7.35
CA CYS A 698 -1.94 18.64 7.94
C CYS A 698 -2.09 19.38 9.27
N GLY A 699 -1.43 18.84 10.29
CA GLY A 699 -1.35 19.43 11.63
C GLY A 699 -0.26 20.47 11.83
N GLY A 700 0.57 20.76 10.82
CA GLY A 700 1.73 21.65 10.91
C GLY A 700 1.42 23.14 10.81
N THR A 701 2.45 23.97 10.98
CA THR A 701 2.37 25.43 10.81
C THR A 701 2.71 25.80 9.37
N HIS A 702 1.93 26.70 8.77
CA HIS A 702 2.09 27.12 7.37
C HIS A 702 2.03 28.64 7.25
N VAL A 703 2.71 29.18 6.24
CA VAL A 703 2.56 30.60 5.85
C VAL A 703 1.12 30.90 5.43
N SER A 704 0.74 32.16 5.41
CA SER A 704 -0.60 32.57 5.01
C SER A 704 -0.69 32.78 3.50
N ASN A 705 0.41 33.16 2.85
CA ASN A 705 0.49 33.32 1.41
C ASN A 705 1.73 32.59 0.85
N THR A 706 1.61 31.97 -0.32
CA THR A 706 2.76 31.27 -0.95
C THR A 706 3.93 32.18 -1.29
N ARG A 707 3.72 33.51 -1.44
CA ARG A 707 4.81 34.49 -1.63
C ARG A 707 5.76 34.55 -0.43
N ASP A 708 5.28 34.27 0.78
CA ASP A 708 6.08 34.35 2.00
C ASP A 708 7.20 33.30 2.05
N ILE A 709 7.12 32.27 1.20
CA ILE A 709 8.14 31.23 1.01
C ILE A 709 9.42 31.82 0.40
N GLY A 710 9.30 32.84 -0.46
CA GLY A 710 10.41 33.29 -1.29
C GLY A 710 10.82 32.23 -2.31
N LEU A 711 12.12 32.07 -2.55
CA LEU A 711 12.63 31.10 -3.52
C LEU A 711 12.56 29.68 -2.96
N ILE A 712 12.09 28.71 -3.76
CA ILE A 712 12.26 27.28 -3.51
C ILE A 712 13.43 26.78 -4.36
N LYS A 713 14.45 26.17 -3.74
CA LYS A 713 15.57 25.55 -4.45
C LYS A 713 15.70 24.08 -4.08
N ILE A 714 15.60 23.20 -5.07
CA ILE A 714 15.88 21.77 -4.93
C ILE A 714 17.39 21.58 -5.07
N ILE A 715 18.01 21.07 -4.01
CA ILE A 715 19.47 20.99 -3.88
C ILE A 715 20.01 19.59 -4.12
N LYS A 716 19.15 18.57 -3.98
CA LYS A 716 19.51 17.17 -4.24
C LYS A 716 18.29 16.33 -4.56
N CYS A 717 18.44 15.43 -5.53
CA CYS A 717 17.55 14.30 -5.76
C CYS A 717 18.36 13.01 -5.58
N SER A 718 17.86 12.08 -4.76
CA SER A 718 18.52 10.78 -4.54
C SER A 718 17.51 9.66 -4.42
N LYS A 719 17.80 8.53 -5.05
CA LYS A 719 17.04 7.30 -4.85
C LYS A 719 17.39 6.69 -3.49
N ILE A 720 16.41 6.55 -2.61
CA ILE A 720 16.62 5.96 -1.28
C ILE A 720 16.57 4.44 -1.38
N GLN A 721 15.53 3.95 -2.06
CA GLN A 721 15.32 2.54 -2.36
C GLN A 721 14.52 2.42 -3.65
N ASP A 722 14.26 1.19 -4.10
CA ASP A 722 13.33 0.97 -5.19
C ASP A 722 11.94 1.51 -4.84
N GLY A 723 11.35 2.26 -5.77
CA GLY A 723 10.03 2.88 -5.58
C GLY A 723 10.03 4.17 -4.76
N VAL A 724 11.14 4.61 -4.15
CA VAL A 724 11.18 5.84 -3.33
C VAL A 724 12.35 6.76 -3.68
N VAL A 725 12.04 8.03 -3.98
CA VAL A 725 12.99 9.08 -4.32
C VAL A 725 12.88 10.22 -3.31
N ARG A 726 14.03 10.71 -2.82
CA ARG A 726 14.15 11.85 -1.91
C ARG A 726 14.51 13.12 -2.66
N LEU A 727 13.71 14.15 -2.45
CA LEU A 727 13.96 15.53 -2.84
C LEU A 727 14.41 16.30 -1.60
N GLU A 728 15.62 16.85 -1.63
CA GLU A 728 16.09 17.78 -0.60
C GLU A 728 16.06 19.20 -1.14
N TYR A 729 15.53 20.14 -0.35
CA TYR A 729 15.33 21.51 -0.79
C TYR A 729 15.50 22.49 0.37
N VAL A 730 15.66 23.76 0.00
CA VAL A 730 15.79 24.91 0.88
C VAL A 730 14.86 26.03 0.38
N THR A 731 14.45 26.92 1.28
CA THR A 731 13.58 28.06 0.94
C THR A 731 14.08 29.38 1.51
N GLY A 732 13.48 30.50 1.10
CA GLY A 732 13.77 31.83 1.63
C GLY A 732 15.25 32.21 1.49
N ASP A 733 15.83 32.72 2.57
CA ASP A 733 17.21 33.21 2.59
C ASP A 733 18.22 32.06 2.43
N TYR A 734 17.96 30.88 3.01
CA TYR A 734 18.80 29.70 2.80
C TYR A 734 18.88 29.27 1.31
N ALA A 735 17.81 29.51 0.54
CA ALA A 735 17.85 29.29 -0.90
C ALA A 735 18.71 30.32 -1.64
N ARG A 736 18.65 31.60 -1.23
CA ARG A 736 19.52 32.65 -1.79
C ARG A 736 20.98 32.38 -1.47
N ASP A 737 21.29 32.05 -0.22
CA ASP A 737 22.64 31.69 0.23
C ASP A 737 23.20 30.49 -0.55
N TYR A 738 22.36 29.48 -0.78
CA TYR A 738 22.74 28.32 -1.58
C TYR A 738 23.08 28.70 -3.04
N VAL A 739 22.29 29.58 -3.66
CA VAL A 739 22.53 30.06 -5.02
C VAL A 739 23.80 30.92 -5.08
N ALA A 740 23.92 31.91 -4.20
CA ALA A 740 25.07 32.81 -4.13
C ALA A 740 26.38 32.03 -3.92
N LYS A 741 26.38 31.01 -3.05
CA LYS A 741 27.54 30.15 -2.85
C LYS A 741 27.93 29.36 -4.10
N ARG A 742 26.96 28.91 -4.91
CA ARG A 742 27.26 28.22 -6.17
C ARG A 742 27.79 29.18 -7.22
N GLU A 743 27.27 30.40 -7.28
CA GLU A 743 27.77 31.44 -8.16
C GLU A 743 29.22 31.83 -7.82
N SER A 744 29.57 31.94 -6.53
CA SER A 744 30.97 32.13 -6.09
C SER A 744 31.88 31.02 -6.59
N ILE A 745 31.46 29.75 -6.46
CA ILE A 745 32.26 28.61 -6.96
C ILE A 745 32.44 28.70 -8.49
N VAL A 746 31.41 29.12 -9.23
CA VAL A 746 31.53 29.30 -10.69
C VAL A 746 32.57 30.37 -11.01
N LYS A 747 32.47 31.55 -10.40
CA LYS A 747 33.42 32.65 -10.59
C LYS A 747 34.86 32.24 -10.24
N GLU A 748 35.05 31.57 -9.11
CA GLU A 748 36.37 31.06 -8.71
C GLU A 748 36.92 30.01 -9.69
N VAL A 749 36.07 29.16 -10.28
CA VAL A 749 36.51 28.22 -11.33
C VAL A 749 36.90 28.97 -12.60
N GLU A 750 36.11 29.95 -13.03
CA GLU A 750 36.42 30.77 -14.21
C GLU A 750 37.74 31.51 -14.06
N GLU A 751 37.98 32.10 -12.89
CA GLU A 751 39.25 32.75 -12.55
C GLU A 751 40.43 31.77 -12.53
N LEU A 752 40.26 30.58 -11.95
CA LEU A 752 41.34 29.58 -11.87
C LEU A 752 41.69 28.98 -13.23
N LEU A 753 40.71 28.82 -14.12
CA LEU A 753 40.90 28.15 -15.40
C LEU A 753 41.08 29.10 -16.58
N GLY A 754 40.74 30.38 -16.42
CA GLY A 754 40.70 31.36 -17.50
C GLY A 754 39.73 30.98 -18.61
N ALA A 755 38.69 30.21 -18.29
CA ALA A 755 37.75 29.65 -19.27
C ALA A 755 36.30 29.74 -18.74
N PRO A 756 35.31 30.02 -19.60
CA PRO A 756 33.93 30.18 -19.18
C PRO A 756 33.32 28.87 -18.66
N VAL A 757 32.45 28.97 -17.66
CA VAL A 757 31.68 27.86 -17.11
C VAL A 757 30.29 27.84 -17.73
N GLU A 758 30.10 26.96 -18.70
CA GLU A 758 28.81 26.79 -19.40
C GLU A 758 27.97 25.65 -18.82
N CYS A 759 28.50 24.92 -17.84
CA CYS A 759 27.90 23.71 -17.29
C CYS A 759 27.67 23.79 -15.78
N SER A 760 26.98 22.80 -15.21
CA SER A 760 26.68 22.83 -13.78
C SER A 760 27.93 22.60 -12.91
N VAL A 761 28.01 23.24 -11.74
CA VAL A 761 29.08 22.97 -10.75
C VAL A 761 29.17 21.48 -10.37
N ASN A 762 28.06 20.74 -10.48
CA ASN A 762 28.05 19.30 -10.23
C ASN A 762 28.79 18.53 -11.33
N GLU A 763 28.65 18.92 -12.59
CA GLU A 763 29.38 18.33 -13.72
C GLU A 763 30.88 18.61 -13.61
N LEU A 764 31.27 19.85 -13.27
CA LEU A 764 32.66 20.20 -13.01
C LEU A 764 33.27 19.36 -11.86
N ALA A 765 32.52 19.17 -10.77
CA ALA A 765 32.94 18.34 -9.64
C ALA A 765 33.01 16.84 -10.00
N GLY A 766 32.21 16.41 -10.98
CA GLY A 766 32.19 15.04 -11.51
C GLY A 766 33.51 14.62 -12.14
N VAL A 767 34.24 15.53 -12.79
CA VAL A 767 35.56 15.27 -13.41
C VAL A 767 36.53 14.62 -12.41
N PHE A 768 36.52 15.10 -11.17
CA PHE A 768 37.38 14.60 -10.10
C PHE A 768 36.68 13.65 -9.12
N SER A 769 35.41 13.32 -9.36
CA SER A 769 34.57 12.54 -8.45
C SER A 769 34.51 13.13 -7.02
N VAL A 770 34.45 14.47 -6.90
CA VAL A 770 34.36 15.17 -5.61
C VAL A 770 33.01 15.86 -5.44
N GLN A 771 32.71 16.30 -4.20
CA GLN A 771 31.55 17.15 -3.95
C GLN A 771 31.85 18.59 -4.43
N PRO A 772 30.85 19.36 -4.91
CA PRO A 772 31.03 20.75 -5.34
C PRO A 772 31.81 21.64 -4.36
N ARG A 773 31.56 21.48 -3.05
CA ARG A 773 32.27 22.22 -1.99
C ARG A 773 33.78 21.95 -1.91
N HIS A 774 34.26 20.87 -2.52
CA HIS A 774 35.69 20.51 -2.55
C HIS A 774 36.31 20.75 -3.93
N LEU A 775 35.54 21.22 -4.92
CA LEU A 775 36.00 21.39 -6.31
C LEU A 775 37.22 22.31 -6.36
N ILE A 776 37.10 23.53 -5.84
CA ILE A 776 38.20 24.53 -5.81
C ILE A 776 39.46 23.99 -5.14
N LYS A 777 39.31 23.39 -3.95
CA LYS A 777 40.44 22.76 -3.23
C LYS A 777 41.09 21.64 -4.05
N THR A 778 40.30 20.89 -4.81
CA THR A 778 40.77 19.77 -5.62
C THR A 778 41.49 20.26 -6.88
N ILE A 779 40.98 21.30 -7.55
CA ILE A 779 41.64 21.97 -8.67
C ILE A 779 43.01 22.46 -8.24
N ASN A 780 43.07 23.24 -7.15
CA ASN A 780 44.33 23.77 -6.62
C ASN A 780 45.32 22.67 -6.24
N ARG A 781 44.83 21.58 -5.62
CA ARG A 781 45.68 20.42 -5.32
C ARG A 781 46.25 19.80 -6.59
N PHE A 782 45.44 19.55 -7.61
CA PHE A 782 45.92 18.92 -8.85
C PHE A 782 46.88 19.82 -9.63
N ILE A 783 46.64 21.14 -9.68
CA ILE A 783 47.60 22.09 -10.23
C ILE A 783 48.93 21.98 -9.49
N LYS A 784 48.90 22.03 -8.14
CA LYS A 784 50.12 21.94 -7.32
C LYS A 784 50.86 20.61 -7.50
N GLU A 785 50.15 19.49 -7.46
CA GLU A 785 50.75 18.17 -7.63
C GLU A 785 51.31 17.98 -9.04
N ALA A 786 50.60 18.40 -10.09
CA ALA A 786 51.09 18.31 -11.46
C ALA A 786 52.37 19.12 -11.68
N LYS A 787 52.45 20.35 -11.15
CA LYS A 787 53.69 21.14 -11.14
C LYS A 787 54.81 20.42 -10.38
N GLY A 788 54.50 19.86 -9.20
CA GLY A 788 55.45 19.08 -8.40
C GLY A 788 55.98 17.83 -9.11
N PHE A 789 55.24 17.30 -10.09
CA PHE A 789 55.69 16.20 -10.95
C PHE A 789 56.39 16.67 -12.25
N GLY A 790 56.65 17.97 -12.41
CA GLY A 790 57.37 18.52 -13.56
C GLY A 790 56.51 18.94 -14.75
N ALA A 791 55.18 19.09 -14.59
CA ALA A 791 54.33 19.59 -15.66
C ALA A 791 54.54 21.12 -15.87
N PRO A 792 54.79 21.58 -17.11
CA PRO A 792 54.99 23.01 -17.39
C PRO A 792 53.67 23.79 -17.33
N ASP A 793 53.72 25.04 -16.87
CA ASP A 793 52.53 25.88 -16.63
C ASP A 793 51.63 26.03 -17.86
N LYS A 794 52.21 26.11 -19.06
CA LYS A 794 51.48 26.21 -20.34
C LYS A 794 50.71 24.94 -20.72
N GLU A 795 50.95 23.82 -20.05
CA GLU A 795 50.26 22.54 -20.29
C GLU A 795 49.23 22.18 -19.22
N LEU A 796 49.12 22.92 -18.12
CA LEU A 796 48.26 22.52 -17.00
C LEU A 796 46.77 22.67 -17.29
N ILE A 797 46.40 23.73 -18.02
CA ILE A 797 45.00 24.08 -18.26
C ILE A 797 44.86 24.42 -19.75
N LYS A 798 44.06 23.63 -20.47
CA LYS A 798 43.73 23.83 -21.88
C LYS A 798 42.30 23.39 -22.14
N GLY A 799 41.55 24.18 -22.91
CA GLY A 799 40.17 23.89 -23.29
C GLY A 799 39.42 25.17 -23.62
N GLY A 800 38.40 25.09 -24.47
CA GLY A 800 37.56 26.24 -24.81
C GLY A 800 36.55 26.59 -23.71
N ASN A 801 36.33 25.68 -22.76
CA ASN A 801 35.47 25.88 -21.60
C ASN A 801 36.04 25.18 -20.35
N ALA A 802 35.48 25.52 -19.19
CA ALA A 802 35.92 25.01 -17.89
C ALA A 802 35.87 23.48 -17.79
N LEU A 803 34.89 22.80 -18.40
CA LEU A 803 34.80 21.34 -18.31
C LEU A 803 35.96 20.65 -19.04
N GLN A 804 36.28 21.11 -20.26
CA GLN A 804 37.43 20.64 -21.02
C GLN A 804 38.75 20.94 -20.30
N ALA A 805 38.86 22.15 -19.75
CA ALA A 805 40.01 22.58 -18.97
C ALA A 805 40.26 21.69 -17.74
N LEU A 806 39.20 21.31 -17.00
CA LEU A 806 39.32 20.39 -15.86
C LEU A 806 39.68 18.96 -16.29
N GLN A 807 39.11 18.46 -17.38
CA GLN A 807 39.42 17.12 -17.89
C GLN A 807 40.90 17.06 -18.31
N HIS A 808 41.38 18.09 -19.03
CA HIS A 808 42.77 18.24 -19.43
C HIS A 808 43.71 18.30 -18.23
N LEU A 809 43.36 19.09 -17.20
CA LEU A 809 44.12 19.16 -15.94
C LEU A 809 44.21 17.79 -15.27
N PHE A 810 43.11 17.04 -15.21
CA PHE A 810 43.08 15.72 -14.59
C PHE A 810 43.96 14.71 -15.32
N ASP A 811 43.91 14.70 -16.65
CA ASP A 811 44.69 13.78 -17.47
C ASP A 811 46.18 14.16 -17.49
N THR A 812 46.49 15.45 -17.49
CA THR A 812 47.86 15.97 -17.30
C THR A 812 48.42 15.52 -15.95
N TRP A 813 47.66 15.70 -14.87
CA TRP A 813 48.06 15.21 -13.56
C TRP A 813 48.32 13.70 -13.53
N LYS A 814 47.45 12.88 -14.14
CA LYS A 814 47.65 11.42 -14.22
C LYS A 814 48.92 11.06 -15.00
N LYS A 815 49.17 11.72 -16.13
CA LYS A 815 50.36 11.51 -16.97
C LYS A 815 51.63 11.75 -16.16
N TYR A 816 51.75 12.94 -15.54
CA TYR A 816 52.95 13.32 -14.80
C TYR A 816 53.13 12.55 -13.50
N ARG A 817 52.04 12.19 -12.80
CA ARG A 817 52.09 11.28 -11.65
C ARG A 817 52.61 9.89 -12.00
N LYS A 818 52.35 9.41 -13.22
CA LYS A 818 52.85 8.12 -13.71
C LYS A 818 54.33 8.20 -14.09
N LEU A 819 54.77 9.33 -14.66
CA LEU A 819 56.17 9.58 -14.99
C LEU A 819 57.03 9.69 -13.72
N SER A 820 56.60 10.47 -12.72
CA SER A 820 57.34 10.61 -11.45
C SER A 820 57.46 9.31 -10.67
N LYS A 821 56.49 8.40 -10.78
CA LYS A 821 56.57 7.04 -10.20
C LYS A 821 57.50 6.08 -10.93
N LYS A 822 57.88 6.38 -12.17
CA LYS A 822 58.79 5.57 -12.98
C LYS A 822 60.26 5.98 -12.87
N GLY A 823 60.59 6.97 -12.03
CA GLY A 823 61.98 7.39 -11.80
C GLY A 823 62.61 8.11 -13.00
N GLN A 824 61.82 8.86 -13.75
CA GLN A 824 62.29 9.86 -14.72
C GLN A 824 61.95 11.27 -14.25
#